data_AF-A0A8T5PWE7-F1
#
_entry.id   AF-A0A8T5PWE7-F1
#
_cell.length_a   1.000
_cell.length_b   1.000
_cell.length_c   1.000
_cell.angle_alpha   90.00
_cell.angle_beta   90.00
_cell.angle_gamma   90.00
#
_symmetry.space_group_name_H-M   'P 1'
#
loop_
_entity.id
_entity.type
_entity.pdbx_description
1 polymer ?
#
loop_
_entity_poly.entity_id
_entity_poly.type
_entity_poly.pdbx_seq_one_letter_code
_entity_poly.pdbx_strand_id
1 'polypeptide(L)'
;MDPKKGFATVTLIFSILITIVAITLMLLLASNSTGVGKQYYCKSLYRVRTLYNYRDPYCEQLKQLTYTQAEKQVVKITQFYGQHDQQAIHLRSRGVIEQYPLEVPAYAELNNASFAVSVPESSQVRQFSDGEIYQSILLQGVSDTQTIYFEIPRNAVVNDIEFEVSGRSTPALADMVFLIDTSGSMANEWAVLCTNLKLLQNTLDDIGVNSTFSIYGIASGGTHGKCQQAIVSQQEMETEFRGMYHRQMGLWYCQDGRNFNDKPLCDMIYTNNPFDSYDEAWGTATLWLMRHYSGWRDDAKRIIFPISDSDPTGGGQTLMNRQSNVNPYPEPAQLSGSGTEDAVIDAIIEKYNTQRIKTHIFPIYGDKSTIPKEDEGYYLGIPEEECTKKTPCKEVLNMMRRVADATEGSVSPYNDLVSLRDSIIDAITLPYPEQVTVKVVGKRVFQSSQPLDETPNIVQDAQLASAIQTYIASNCDQDTCKIPITITSATQGVVWIDKLRVSYTQPMSGVKVDLEGHPLVTIPSLTHQSTLQPIDFTEELKKKLVSCTTPSCEFSLDFTANTIGTILLSQLDIQYSYYPIEEQLLTAILDCWILSGYGKSTQNHLCKELVIPQEYRFAEPITEKSISDEFIERNICHLIENVDNNCGHKDNFRLAKEINTPQNILVEYKADSSQIVVS
;
A
#
# COMPACT_ATOMS: atom_id res chain seq x y z
N MET A 1 105.63 -56.89 -23.92
CA MET A 1 104.53 -56.17 -23.22
C MET A 1 105.11 -55.57 -21.96
N ASP A 2 105.10 -54.25 -21.84
CA ASP A 2 105.74 -53.54 -20.73
C ASP A 2 104.85 -53.61 -19.47
N PRO A 3 105.26 -54.34 -18.42
CA PRO A 3 104.46 -54.54 -17.22
C PRO A 3 104.14 -53.23 -16.47
N LYS A 4 104.84 -52.12 -16.79
CA LYS A 4 104.57 -50.80 -16.21
C LYS A 4 103.27 -50.17 -16.71
N LYS A 5 102.78 -50.51 -17.91
CA LYS A 5 101.49 -49.99 -18.42
C LYS A 5 100.27 -50.69 -17.78
N GLY A 6 100.43 -51.94 -17.37
CA GLY A 6 99.37 -52.67 -16.65
C GLY A 6 99.13 -52.10 -15.25
N PHE A 7 100.21 -51.76 -14.53
CA PHE A 7 100.13 -51.25 -13.16
C PHE A 7 99.49 -49.85 -13.08
N ALA A 8 99.81 -48.96 -14.02
CA ALA A 8 99.21 -47.63 -14.08
C ALA A 8 97.69 -47.68 -14.34
N THR A 9 97.26 -48.59 -15.22
CA THR A 9 95.84 -48.76 -15.56
C THR A 9 95.05 -49.32 -14.38
N VAL A 10 95.58 -50.32 -13.67
CA VAL A 10 94.95 -50.89 -12.48
C VAL A 10 94.85 -49.84 -11.36
N THR A 11 95.90 -49.05 -11.13
CA THR A 11 95.91 -48.02 -10.08
C THR A 11 94.91 -46.90 -10.39
N LEU A 12 94.77 -46.50 -11.66
CA LEU A 12 93.79 -45.50 -12.09
C LEU A 12 92.35 -46.02 -11.90
N ILE A 13 92.07 -47.26 -12.32
CA ILE A 13 90.75 -47.88 -12.13
C ILE A 13 90.40 -47.98 -10.65
N PHE A 14 91.37 -48.37 -9.81
CA PHE A 14 91.17 -48.47 -8.36
C PHE A 14 90.94 -47.10 -7.72
N SER A 15 91.64 -46.06 -8.16
CA SER A 15 91.44 -44.68 -7.71
C SER A 15 90.06 -44.14 -8.09
N ILE A 16 89.60 -44.40 -9.32
CA ILE A 16 88.25 -44.03 -9.77
C ILE A 16 87.19 -44.77 -8.95
N LEU A 17 87.36 -46.08 -8.72
CA LEU A 17 86.44 -46.86 -7.89
C LEU A 17 86.38 -46.35 -6.45
N ILE A 18 87.53 -46.08 -5.82
CA ILE A 18 87.58 -45.51 -4.46
C ILE A 18 86.91 -44.13 -4.43
N THR A 19 87.12 -43.30 -5.45
CA THR A 19 86.50 -41.96 -5.53
C THR A 19 84.99 -42.07 -5.67
N ILE A 20 84.49 -42.98 -6.52
CA ILE A 20 83.05 -43.27 -6.64
C ILE A 20 82.49 -43.76 -5.32
N VAL A 21 83.16 -44.71 -4.65
CA VAL A 21 82.73 -45.23 -3.34
C VAL A 21 82.72 -44.12 -2.30
N ALA A 22 83.75 -43.27 -2.24
CA ALA A 22 83.84 -42.15 -1.30
C ALA A 22 82.75 -41.09 -1.53
N ILE A 23 82.50 -40.69 -2.78
CA ILE A 23 81.40 -39.78 -3.14
C ILE A 23 80.05 -40.41 -2.79
N THR A 24 79.87 -41.70 -3.08
CA THR A 24 78.63 -42.41 -2.77
C THR A 24 78.41 -42.50 -1.25
N LEU A 25 79.47 -42.77 -0.48
CA LEU A 25 79.42 -42.81 0.98
C LEU A 25 79.13 -41.42 1.57
N MET A 26 79.75 -40.37 1.02
CA MET A 26 79.54 -38.99 1.44
C MET A 26 78.11 -38.53 1.13
N LEU A 27 77.56 -38.91 -0.03
CA LEU A 27 76.16 -38.67 -0.38
C LEU A 27 75.20 -39.48 0.51
N LEU A 28 75.53 -40.72 0.87
CA LEU A 28 74.77 -41.55 1.83
C LEU A 28 74.78 -40.98 3.25
N LEU A 29 75.92 -40.43 3.68
CA LEU A 29 76.05 -39.79 4.99
C LEU A 29 75.30 -38.46 5.02
N ALA A 30 75.46 -37.62 3.99
CA ALA A 30 74.73 -36.37 3.84
C ALA A 30 73.21 -36.60 3.70
N SER A 31 72.79 -37.69 3.06
CA SER A 31 71.39 -38.07 2.98
C SER A 31 70.80 -38.50 4.31
N ASN A 32 71.60 -39.01 5.26
CA ASN A 32 71.10 -39.38 6.58
C ASN A 32 71.02 -38.18 7.55
N SER A 33 71.85 -37.15 7.36
CA SER A 33 72.01 -36.08 8.35
C SER A 33 71.27 -34.77 8.05
N THR A 34 70.77 -34.55 6.83
CA THR A 34 70.14 -33.27 6.45
C THR A 34 68.82 -33.46 5.71
N GLY A 35 67.83 -32.58 5.94
CA GLY A 35 66.52 -32.64 5.25
C GLY A 35 66.63 -32.55 3.72
N VAL A 36 67.53 -31.70 3.22
CA VAL A 36 67.86 -31.56 1.79
C VAL A 36 68.51 -32.84 1.24
N GLY A 37 69.42 -33.45 2.00
CA GLY A 37 70.05 -34.72 1.63
C GLY A 37 69.04 -35.86 1.52
N LYS A 38 68.05 -35.94 2.43
CA LYS A 38 66.98 -36.94 2.36
C LYS A 38 66.10 -36.73 1.13
N GLN A 39 65.72 -35.48 0.79
CA GLN A 39 64.98 -35.19 -0.43
C GLN A 39 65.74 -35.60 -1.70
N TYR A 40 67.04 -35.30 -1.79
CA TYR A 40 67.87 -35.73 -2.92
C TYR A 40 67.98 -37.26 -3.02
N TYR A 41 68.14 -37.95 -1.89
CA TYR A 41 68.12 -39.42 -1.83
C TYR A 41 66.78 -40.00 -2.32
N CYS A 42 65.65 -39.42 -1.90
CA CYS A 42 64.33 -39.84 -2.36
C CYS A 42 64.08 -39.58 -3.85
N LYS A 43 64.62 -38.48 -4.40
CA LYS A 43 64.45 -38.13 -5.81
C LYS A 43 65.37 -38.91 -6.75
N SER A 44 66.60 -39.18 -6.31
CA SER A 44 67.68 -39.69 -7.18
C SER A 44 68.02 -41.17 -6.93
N LEU A 45 68.13 -41.61 -5.68
CA LEU A 45 68.63 -42.95 -5.31
C LEU A 45 67.51 -43.94 -4.98
N TYR A 46 66.38 -43.46 -4.47
CA TYR A 46 65.27 -44.32 -4.06
C TYR A 46 64.66 -45.13 -5.22
N ARG A 47 64.58 -44.53 -6.43
CA ARG A 47 64.14 -45.25 -7.66
C ARG A 47 64.99 -46.48 -7.97
N VAL A 48 66.29 -46.45 -7.64
CA VAL A 48 67.20 -47.58 -7.87
C VAL A 48 67.02 -48.64 -6.78
N ARG A 49 66.78 -48.22 -5.52
CA ARG A 49 66.56 -49.14 -4.39
C ARG A 49 65.21 -49.85 -4.41
N THR A 50 64.17 -49.23 -5.00
CA THR A 50 62.84 -49.88 -5.13
C THR A 50 62.87 -51.14 -6.00
N LEU A 51 63.90 -51.34 -6.85
CA LEU A 51 64.13 -52.59 -7.58
C LEU A 51 64.44 -53.78 -6.65
N TYR A 52 64.80 -53.52 -5.39
CA TYR A 52 65.13 -54.53 -4.38
C TYR A 52 64.08 -54.66 -3.27
N ASN A 53 62.83 -54.24 -3.50
CA ASN A 53 61.72 -54.28 -2.52
C ASN A 53 61.97 -53.54 -1.20
N TYR A 54 63.00 -52.70 -1.10
CA TYR A 54 63.23 -51.87 0.08
C TYR A 54 62.36 -50.60 0.00
N ARG A 55 61.36 -50.48 0.87
CA ARG A 55 60.53 -49.27 1.02
C ARG A 55 61.12 -48.39 2.12
N ASP A 56 61.52 -47.18 1.75
CA ASP A 56 61.99 -46.20 2.71
C ASP A 56 60.79 -45.35 3.17
N PRO A 57 60.38 -45.42 4.46
CA PRO A 57 59.16 -44.76 4.93
C PRO A 57 59.12 -43.26 4.65
N TYR A 58 60.27 -42.58 4.72
CA TYR A 58 60.38 -41.15 4.47
C TYR A 58 60.20 -40.83 2.97
N CYS A 59 60.75 -41.66 2.09
CA CYS A 59 60.58 -41.48 0.64
C CYS A 59 59.20 -41.89 0.13
N GLU A 60 58.55 -42.85 0.77
CA GLU A 60 57.15 -43.17 0.49
C GLU A 60 56.21 -42.04 0.96
N GLN A 61 56.48 -41.41 2.10
CA GLN A 61 55.76 -40.20 2.53
C GLN A 61 55.99 -39.02 1.56
N LEU A 62 57.22 -38.79 1.10
CA LEU A 62 57.52 -37.76 0.08
C LEU A 62 56.90 -38.05 -1.29
N LYS A 63 56.68 -39.32 -1.65
CA LYS A 63 55.92 -39.68 -2.86
C LYS A 63 54.42 -39.38 -2.72
N GLN A 64 53.91 -39.30 -1.50
CA GLN A 64 52.51 -38.98 -1.21
C GLN A 64 52.24 -37.48 -1.13
N LEU A 65 53.29 -36.65 -0.96
CA LEU A 65 53.17 -35.21 -0.96
C LEU A 65 52.61 -34.74 -2.31
N THR A 66 51.38 -34.23 -2.27
CA THR A 66 50.72 -33.69 -3.46
C THR A 66 51.06 -32.21 -3.56
N TYR A 67 51.67 -31.83 -4.68
CA TYR A 67 51.94 -30.45 -5.02
C TYR A 67 50.73 -29.91 -5.77
N THR A 68 50.13 -28.84 -5.26
CA THR A 68 49.02 -28.18 -5.95
C THR A 68 49.35 -26.71 -6.05
N GLN A 69 49.41 -26.20 -7.28
CA GLN A 69 49.47 -24.78 -7.51
C GLN A 69 48.11 -24.19 -7.15
N ALA A 70 48.09 -23.08 -6.41
CA ALA A 70 46.82 -22.45 -6.08
C ALA A 70 46.08 -22.08 -7.37
N GLU A 71 44.87 -22.60 -7.52
CA GLU A 71 44.10 -22.40 -8.74
C GLU A 71 43.38 -21.05 -8.68
N LYS A 72 43.43 -20.33 -9.79
CA LYS A 72 42.70 -19.08 -9.94
C LYS A 72 41.25 -19.41 -10.29
N GLN A 73 40.31 -18.93 -9.48
CA GLN A 73 38.90 -19.03 -9.80
C GLN A 73 38.45 -17.79 -10.57
N VAL A 74 37.55 -17.98 -11.54
CA VAL A 74 36.91 -16.90 -12.29
C VAL A 74 35.47 -16.79 -11.80
N VAL A 75 35.11 -15.64 -11.26
CA VAL A 75 33.74 -15.33 -10.85
C VAL A 75 33.11 -14.41 -11.87
N LYS A 76 31.85 -14.70 -12.19
CA LYS A 76 31.02 -13.87 -13.05
C LYS A 76 29.74 -13.51 -12.30
N ILE A 77 29.54 -12.23 -12.06
CA ILE A 77 28.33 -11.68 -11.46
C ILE A 77 27.51 -11.07 -12.60
N THR A 78 26.35 -11.67 -12.88
CA THR A 78 25.44 -11.22 -13.94
C THR A 78 24.09 -10.73 -13.43
N GLN A 79 23.90 -10.73 -12.12
CA GLN A 79 22.63 -10.38 -11.47
C GLN A 79 22.88 -9.38 -10.36
N PHE A 80 21.94 -8.45 -10.22
CA PHE A 80 21.91 -7.52 -9.10
C PHE A 80 21.51 -8.25 -7.82
N TYR A 81 21.77 -7.63 -6.66
CA TYR A 81 21.34 -8.10 -5.35
C TYR A 81 19.88 -8.63 -5.36
N GLY A 82 19.66 -9.80 -4.75
CA GLY A 82 18.36 -10.49 -4.80
C GLY A 82 18.12 -11.38 -6.03
N GLN A 83 19.17 -11.67 -6.82
CA GLN A 83 19.10 -12.49 -8.04
C GLN A 83 18.20 -11.90 -9.14
N HIS A 84 18.14 -10.57 -9.22
CA HIS A 84 17.37 -9.87 -10.23
C HIS A 84 18.25 -9.54 -11.44
N ASP A 85 17.74 -9.78 -12.65
CA ASP A 85 18.44 -9.39 -13.90
C ASP A 85 18.35 -7.87 -14.18
N GLN A 86 17.49 -7.17 -13.43
CA GLN A 86 17.28 -5.72 -13.50
C GLN A 86 17.09 -5.13 -12.10
N GLN A 87 17.53 -3.88 -11.92
CA GLN A 87 17.33 -3.11 -10.69
C GLN A 87 16.75 -1.74 -11.01
N ALA A 88 15.64 -1.38 -10.37
CA ALA A 88 15.07 -0.04 -10.47
C ALA A 88 15.68 0.89 -9.42
N ILE A 89 16.03 2.11 -9.84
CA ILE A 89 16.50 3.18 -8.96
C ILE A 89 15.56 4.37 -9.13
N HIS A 90 14.93 4.77 -8.03
CA HIS A 90 13.99 5.90 -7.99
C HIS A 90 14.72 7.17 -7.54
N LEU A 91 14.96 8.09 -8.46
CA LEU A 91 15.61 9.37 -8.17
C LEU A 91 14.54 10.36 -7.68
N ARG A 92 14.41 10.49 -6.35
CA ARG A 92 13.29 11.18 -5.68
C ARG A 92 13.40 12.71 -5.67
N SER A 93 14.59 13.26 -5.83
CA SER A 93 14.78 14.70 -5.91
C SER A 93 16.01 15.06 -6.72
N ARG A 94 16.05 16.29 -7.22
CA ARG A 94 17.14 16.76 -8.08
C ARG A 94 18.45 16.79 -7.30
N GLY A 95 19.45 16.06 -7.80
CA GLY A 95 20.78 16.02 -7.20
C GLY A 95 20.91 15.18 -5.93
N VAL A 96 19.88 14.41 -5.52
CA VAL A 96 20.07 13.37 -4.50
C VAL A 96 20.77 12.17 -5.12
N ILE A 97 21.74 11.65 -4.38
CA ILE A 97 22.55 10.50 -4.71
C ILE A 97 21.83 9.25 -4.21
N GLU A 98 21.45 8.38 -5.13
CA GLU A 98 21.05 7.01 -4.80
C GLU A 98 22.26 6.08 -4.96
N GLN A 99 22.45 5.18 -4.01
CA GLN A 99 23.64 4.33 -3.90
C GLN A 99 23.31 2.87 -4.23
N TYR A 100 24.14 2.24 -5.06
CA TYR A 100 24.07 0.81 -5.33
C TYR A 100 25.37 0.12 -4.90
N PRO A 101 25.35 -0.73 -3.86
CA PRO A 101 26.54 -1.39 -3.36
C PRO A 101 27.00 -2.53 -4.28
N LEU A 102 28.31 -2.65 -4.45
CA LEU A 102 29.01 -3.69 -5.17
C LEU A 102 30.11 -4.25 -4.29
N GLU A 103 30.16 -5.58 -4.16
CA GLU A 103 31.17 -6.25 -3.35
C GLU A 103 32.16 -7.01 -4.25
N VAL A 104 33.45 -6.71 -4.11
CA VAL A 104 34.52 -7.39 -4.86
C VAL A 104 35.71 -7.65 -3.91
N PRO A 105 36.32 -8.85 -3.92
CA PRO A 105 37.50 -9.13 -3.10
C PRO A 105 38.67 -8.21 -3.43
N ALA A 106 39.41 -7.73 -2.43
CA ALA A 106 40.51 -6.78 -2.62
C ALA A 106 41.64 -7.28 -3.54
N TYR A 107 41.86 -8.58 -3.55
CA TYR A 107 42.89 -9.25 -4.35
C TYR A 107 42.36 -9.80 -5.68
N ALA A 108 41.15 -9.40 -6.09
CA ALA A 108 40.58 -9.80 -7.37
C ALA A 108 41.29 -9.09 -8.54
N GLU A 109 41.66 -9.86 -9.55
CA GLU A 109 42.04 -9.34 -10.86
C GLU A 109 40.78 -9.16 -11.71
N LEU A 110 40.33 -7.92 -11.82
CA LEU A 110 39.14 -7.53 -12.57
C LEU A 110 39.39 -7.63 -14.09
N ASN A 111 38.56 -8.42 -14.77
CA ASN A 111 38.60 -8.58 -16.23
C ASN A 111 37.62 -7.62 -16.92
N ASN A 112 36.39 -7.55 -16.40
CA ASN A 112 35.31 -6.70 -16.91
C ASN A 112 34.41 -6.24 -15.74
N ALA A 113 33.89 -5.03 -15.83
CA ALA A 113 32.81 -4.53 -14.98
C ALA A 113 31.96 -3.54 -15.79
N SER A 114 30.77 -3.97 -16.17
CA SER A 114 29.82 -3.12 -16.89
C SER A 114 28.38 -3.39 -16.49
N PHE A 115 27.51 -2.42 -16.78
CA PHE A 115 26.05 -2.58 -16.76
C PHE A 115 25.44 -1.65 -17.81
N ALA A 116 24.15 -1.79 -18.08
CA ALA A 116 23.40 -0.90 -18.96
C ALA A 116 22.34 -0.12 -18.17
N VAL A 117 22.11 1.13 -18.55
CA VAL A 117 21.06 1.99 -17.99
C VAL A 117 19.99 2.27 -19.05
N SER A 118 18.73 2.19 -18.65
CA SER A 118 17.56 2.59 -19.44
C SER A 118 16.49 3.24 -18.57
N VAL A 119 15.40 3.71 -19.19
CA VAL A 119 14.16 4.05 -18.48
C VAL A 119 13.15 2.89 -18.66
N PRO A 120 12.22 2.69 -17.71
CA PRO A 120 11.15 1.71 -17.85
C PRO A 120 10.32 1.90 -19.13
N GLU A 121 9.84 0.79 -19.70
CA GLU A 121 9.10 0.80 -20.96
C GLU A 121 7.81 1.63 -20.91
N SER A 122 7.06 1.47 -19.82
CA SER A 122 5.93 2.32 -19.50
C SER A 122 5.59 2.20 -18.02
N SER A 123 5.11 3.29 -17.44
CA SER A 123 4.45 3.33 -16.14
C SER A 123 2.95 3.53 -16.35
N GLN A 124 2.15 3.16 -15.35
CA GLN A 124 0.70 3.29 -15.41
C GLN A 124 0.15 4.02 -14.19
N VAL A 125 -0.77 4.96 -14.42
CA VAL A 125 -1.67 5.47 -13.37
C VAL A 125 -2.96 4.67 -13.46
N ARG A 126 -3.39 4.10 -12.33
CA ARG A 126 -4.63 3.31 -12.20
C ARG A 126 -5.59 3.82 -11.12
N GLN A 127 -5.25 4.94 -10.52
CA GLN A 127 -5.97 5.53 -9.39
C GLN A 127 -6.12 7.04 -9.61
N PHE A 128 -7.19 7.58 -9.04
CA PHE A 128 -7.41 9.02 -8.94
C PHE A 128 -6.56 9.61 -7.81
N SER A 129 -6.56 10.95 -7.71
CA SER A 129 -5.66 11.67 -6.78
C SER A 129 -6.00 11.45 -5.30
N ASP A 130 -7.18 10.94 -5.00
CA ASP A 130 -7.62 10.54 -3.66
C ASP A 130 -7.25 9.07 -3.33
N GLY A 131 -6.66 8.34 -4.28
CA GLY A 131 -6.26 6.93 -4.14
C GLY A 131 -7.32 5.92 -4.59
N GLU A 132 -8.53 6.38 -4.93
CA GLU A 132 -9.61 5.50 -5.38
C GLU A 132 -9.36 4.99 -6.80
N ILE A 133 -9.86 3.79 -7.11
CA ILE A 133 -9.78 3.19 -8.45
C ILE A 133 -10.98 3.58 -9.34
N TYR A 134 -12.05 4.10 -8.74
CA TYR A 134 -13.23 4.64 -9.41
C TYR A 134 -13.67 5.96 -8.75
N GLN A 135 -14.50 6.73 -9.43
CA GLN A 135 -15.09 7.98 -8.92
C GLN A 135 -16.58 7.98 -9.18
N SER A 136 -17.37 8.25 -8.13
CA SER A 136 -18.81 8.43 -8.23
C SER A 136 -19.16 9.90 -8.03
N ILE A 137 -19.79 10.48 -9.03
CA ILE A 137 -20.06 11.92 -9.10
C ILE A 137 -21.57 12.13 -9.09
N LEU A 138 -22.08 12.74 -8.03
CA LEU A 138 -23.48 13.15 -7.94
C LEU A 138 -23.65 14.53 -8.60
N LEU A 139 -24.50 14.61 -9.62
CA LEU A 139 -24.81 15.84 -10.34
C LEU A 139 -26.19 16.34 -9.90
N GLN A 140 -26.29 17.61 -9.51
CA GLN A 140 -27.51 18.22 -8.97
C GLN A 140 -28.40 18.88 -10.03
N GLY A 141 -28.00 18.90 -11.31
CA GLY A 141 -28.82 19.40 -12.42
C GLY A 141 -28.10 20.30 -13.44
N VAL A 142 -28.88 21.05 -14.24
CA VAL A 142 -28.40 21.90 -15.33
C VAL A 142 -27.31 22.87 -14.84
N SER A 143 -26.09 22.74 -15.40
CA SER A 143 -24.90 23.56 -15.12
C SER A 143 -24.05 23.14 -13.91
N ASP A 144 -24.40 22.05 -13.21
CA ASP A 144 -23.50 21.48 -12.22
C ASP A 144 -22.24 20.96 -12.91
N THR A 145 -21.08 21.39 -12.40
CA THR A 145 -19.77 21.09 -12.97
C THR A 145 -18.88 20.54 -11.86
N GLN A 146 -18.65 19.24 -11.92
CA GLN A 146 -17.80 18.53 -10.98
C GLN A 146 -16.43 18.27 -11.59
N THR A 147 -15.37 18.38 -10.80
CA THR A 147 -14.00 18.12 -11.28
C THR A 147 -13.29 17.14 -10.36
N ILE A 148 -12.86 16.03 -10.94
CA ILE A 148 -11.98 15.04 -10.31
C ILE A 148 -10.57 15.14 -10.90
N TYR A 149 -9.59 14.50 -10.27
CA TYR A 149 -8.20 14.59 -10.69
C TYR A 149 -7.51 13.23 -10.67
N PHE A 150 -6.54 13.04 -11.56
CA PHE A 150 -5.49 12.01 -11.39
C PHE A 150 -4.11 12.67 -11.43
N GLU A 151 -3.11 12.04 -10.84
CA GLU A 151 -1.76 12.59 -10.76
C GLU A 151 -0.82 11.92 -11.77
N ILE A 152 0.03 12.71 -12.42
CA ILE A 152 1.06 12.23 -13.34
C ILE A 152 2.38 13.00 -13.12
N PRO A 153 3.57 12.37 -13.24
CA PRO A 153 4.83 13.09 -13.08
C PRO A 153 4.99 14.24 -14.08
N ARG A 154 5.61 15.36 -13.64
CA ARG A 154 5.79 16.57 -14.47
C ARG A 154 6.50 16.34 -15.80
N ASN A 155 7.45 15.43 -15.83
CA ASN A 155 8.22 15.08 -17.03
C ASN A 155 7.65 13.86 -17.77
N ALA A 156 6.46 13.40 -17.41
CA ALA A 156 5.83 12.29 -18.11
C ALA A 156 5.50 12.67 -19.55
N VAL A 157 5.68 11.70 -20.43
CA VAL A 157 5.20 11.67 -21.81
C VAL A 157 4.04 10.68 -21.85
N VAL A 158 2.82 11.21 -21.97
CA VAL A 158 1.61 10.37 -21.99
C VAL A 158 1.54 9.63 -23.32
N ASN A 159 1.44 8.31 -23.26
CA ASN A 159 1.31 7.46 -24.43
C ASN A 159 -0.16 7.20 -24.77
N ASP A 160 -0.95 6.87 -23.74
CA ASP A 160 -2.35 6.50 -23.89
C ASP A 160 -3.14 6.78 -22.60
N ILE A 161 -4.45 6.98 -22.74
CA ILE A 161 -5.39 7.16 -21.65
C ILE A 161 -6.71 6.49 -22.00
N GLU A 162 -7.17 5.66 -21.08
CA GLU A 162 -8.43 4.92 -21.16
C GLU A 162 -9.15 5.03 -19.83
N PHE A 163 -10.47 5.18 -19.86
CA PHE A 163 -11.35 5.02 -18.70
C PHE A 163 -12.77 4.69 -19.19
N GLU A 164 -13.60 4.15 -18.30
CA GLU A 164 -15.01 3.89 -18.58
C GLU A 164 -15.89 4.96 -17.94
N VAL A 165 -16.95 5.36 -18.65
CA VAL A 165 -17.98 6.26 -18.16
C VAL A 165 -19.33 5.56 -18.22
N SER A 166 -20.02 5.51 -17.09
CA SER A 166 -21.38 4.97 -16.98
C SER A 166 -22.22 5.85 -16.07
N GLY A 167 -23.53 5.71 -16.13
CA GLY A 167 -24.43 6.31 -15.18
C GLY A 167 -24.91 5.29 -14.15
N ARG A 168 -25.46 5.78 -13.05
CA ARG A 168 -26.15 4.96 -12.05
C ARG A 168 -27.47 5.60 -11.69
N SER A 169 -28.40 4.73 -11.31
CA SER A 169 -29.68 5.13 -10.76
C SER A 169 -29.60 5.41 -9.25
N THR A 170 -28.49 5.15 -8.57
CA THR A 170 -28.32 5.38 -7.14
C THR A 170 -27.03 6.17 -6.84
N PRO A 171 -27.03 7.07 -5.83
CA PRO A 171 -25.85 7.84 -5.43
C PRO A 171 -24.87 7.00 -4.63
N ALA A 172 -23.58 7.31 -4.68
CA ALA A 172 -22.60 6.66 -3.82
C ALA A 172 -22.77 7.02 -2.34
N LEU A 173 -23.27 8.22 -2.04
CA LEU A 173 -23.52 8.70 -0.67
C LEU A 173 -24.98 9.06 -0.48
N ALA A 174 -25.59 8.55 0.58
CA ALA A 174 -26.94 8.93 1.01
C ALA A 174 -26.95 9.19 2.52
N ASP A 175 -27.50 10.32 2.91
CA ASP A 175 -27.73 10.65 4.31
C ASP A 175 -29.23 10.70 4.56
N MET A 176 -29.67 9.89 5.52
CA MET A 176 -31.08 9.69 5.79
C MET A 176 -31.34 9.98 7.26
N VAL A 177 -32.25 10.91 7.50
CA VAL A 177 -32.66 11.29 8.85
C VAL A 177 -34.10 10.86 9.04
N PHE A 178 -34.32 9.87 9.90
CA PHE A 178 -35.65 9.50 10.36
C PHE A 178 -36.05 10.40 11.50
N LEU A 179 -37.24 11.00 11.38
CA LEU A 179 -37.84 11.82 12.41
C LEU A 179 -39.14 11.15 12.83
N ILE A 180 -39.18 10.65 14.06
CA ILE A 180 -40.24 9.75 14.51
C ILE A 180 -40.95 10.34 15.71
N ASP A 181 -42.26 10.39 15.63
CA ASP A 181 -43.14 10.64 16.75
C ASP A 181 -42.90 9.63 17.87
N THR A 182 -42.64 10.09 19.10
CA THR A 182 -42.37 9.20 20.25
C THR A 182 -43.60 8.93 21.11
N SER A 183 -44.78 9.36 20.66
CA SER A 183 -46.04 9.12 21.36
C SER A 183 -46.29 7.62 21.56
N GLY A 184 -47.10 7.30 22.57
CA GLY A 184 -47.39 5.92 22.94
C GLY A 184 -48.07 5.10 21.83
N SER A 185 -48.79 5.77 20.91
CA SER A 185 -49.42 5.12 19.74
C SER A 185 -48.41 4.62 18.72
N MET A 186 -47.15 5.05 18.79
CA MET A 186 -46.12 4.84 17.77
C MET A 186 -45.08 3.78 18.15
N ALA A 187 -45.28 3.10 19.27
CA ALA A 187 -44.28 2.20 19.86
C ALA A 187 -43.90 1.01 18.95
N ASN A 188 -44.81 0.54 18.10
CA ASN A 188 -44.57 -0.59 17.21
C ASN A 188 -43.70 -0.20 16.01
N GLU A 189 -43.94 0.98 15.47
CA GLU A 189 -43.25 1.59 14.33
C GLU A 189 -41.80 1.84 14.67
N TRP A 190 -41.55 2.34 15.89
CA TRP A 190 -40.24 2.41 16.50
C TRP A 190 -39.53 1.06 16.50
N ALA A 191 -40.18 0.01 17.02
CA ALA A 191 -39.59 -1.32 17.10
C ALA A 191 -39.27 -1.90 15.72
N VAL A 192 -40.16 -1.70 14.74
CA VAL A 192 -40.01 -2.14 13.36
C VAL A 192 -38.84 -1.43 12.71
N LEU A 193 -38.77 -0.10 12.75
CA LEU A 193 -37.67 0.66 12.15
C LEU A 193 -36.34 0.27 12.81
N CYS A 194 -36.25 0.30 14.14
CA CYS A 194 -35.03 -0.04 14.88
C CYS A 194 -34.48 -1.42 14.52
N THR A 195 -35.35 -2.42 14.36
CA THR A 195 -34.96 -3.79 14.03
C THR A 195 -34.42 -3.89 12.60
N ASN A 196 -34.88 -3.01 11.72
CA ASN A 196 -34.68 -3.13 10.28
C ASN A 196 -33.63 -2.19 9.70
N LEU A 197 -33.19 -1.15 10.41
CA LEU A 197 -32.17 -0.23 9.92
C LEU A 197 -30.88 -0.92 9.50
N LYS A 198 -30.45 -1.95 10.23
CA LYS A 198 -29.26 -2.72 9.84
C LYS A 198 -29.48 -3.49 8.53
N LEU A 199 -30.68 -4.02 8.31
CA LEU A 199 -31.00 -4.71 7.07
C LEU A 199 -31.09 -3.72 5.89
N LEU A 200 -31.65 -2.53 6.14
CA LEU A 200 -31.67 -1.43 5.17
C LEU A 200 -30.25 -0.99 4.82
N GLN A 201 -29.40 -0.76 5.82
CA GLN A 201 -27.97 -0.46 5.64
C GLN A 201 -27.31 -1.50 4.75
N ASN A 202 -27.42 -2.79 5.08
CA ASN A 202 -26.84 -3.86 4.27
C ASN A 202 -27.38 -3.86 2.83
N THR A 203 -28.69 -3.62 2.65
CA THR A 203 -29.30 -3.57 1.31
C THR A 203 -28.74 -2.41 0.48
N LEU A 204 -28.51 -1.26 1.11
CA LEU A 204 -27.92 -0.09 0.46
C LEU A 204 -26.44 -0.31 0.16
N ASP A 205 -25.70 -0.91 1.07
CA ASP A 205 -24.30 -1.29 0.87
C ASP A 205 -24.17 -2.30 -0.29
N ASP A 206 -25.08 -3.27 -0.39
CA ASP A 206 -25.11 -4.29 -1.46
C ASP A 206 -25.32 -3.67 -2.87
N ILE A 207 -26.03 -2.54 -2.96
CA ILE A 207 -26.19 -1.77 -4.21
C ILE A 207 -25.17 -0.63 -4.35
N GLY A 208 -24.13 -0.60 -3.50
CA GLY A 208 -23.01 0.33 -3.57
C GLY A 208 -23.29 1.74 -3.03
N VAL A 209 -24.33 1.90 -2.20
CA VAL A 209 -24.70 3.17 -1.58
C VAL A 209 -24.18 3.21 -0.14
N ASN A 210 -23.14 4.00 0.10
CA ASN A 210 -22.64 4.27 1.45
C ASN A 210 -23.62 5.22 2.16
N SER A 211 -24.44 4.65 3.04
CA SER A 211 -25.52 5.34 3.72
C SER A 211 -25.18 5.71 5.17
N THR A 212 -25.67 6.87 5.63
CA THR A 212 -25.77 7.18 7.06
C THR A 212 -27.23 7.26 7.47
N PHE A 213 -27.54 6.71 8.63
CA PHE A 213 -28.86 6.81 9.25
C PHE A 213 -28.76 7.54 10.57
N SER A 214 -29.57 8.59 10.69
CA SER A 214 -29.79 9.28 11.95
C SER A 214 -31.24 9.21 12.36
N ILE A 215 -31.50 9.00 13.65
CA ILE A 215 -32.86 8.86 14.17
C ILE A 215 -33.09 9.90 15.25
N TYR A 216 -34.07 10.76 14.99
CA TYR A 216 -34.55 11.78 15.90
C TYR A 216 -35.94 11.41 16.37
N GLY A 217 -36.14 11.41 17.69
CA GLY A 217 -37.48 11.37 18.27
C GLY A 217 -38.06 12.77 18.39
N ILE A 218 -39.36 12.92 18.15
CA ILE A 218 -40.15 14.11 18.49
C ILE A 218 -40.67 13.88 19.91
N ALA A 219 -40.21 14.63 20.91
CA ALA A 219 -40.53 14.34 22.32
C ALA A 219 -40.48 15.53 23.28
N SER A 220 -41.29 15.46 24.34
CA SER A 220 -41.35 16.41 25.46
C SER A 220 -40.47 16.02 26.66
N GLY A 221 -39.79 14.86 26.64
CA GLY A 221 -38.80 14.48 27.66
C GLY A 221 -38.70 13.00 28.08
N GLY A 222 -39.31 12.06 27.34
CA GLY A 222 -39.19 10.62 27.59
C GLY A 222 -38.32 9.90 26.54
N THR A 223 -37.40 9.03 26.95
CA THR A 223 -36.65 8.17 26.03
C THR A 223 -37.52 6.96 25.65
N HIS A 224 -38.22 7.05 24.52
CA HIS A 224 -38.94 5.92 23.94
C HIS A 224 -38.23 5.47 22.65
N GLY A 225 -37.47 4.37 22.75
CA GLY A 225 -36.78 3.73 21.62
C GLY A 225 -35.31 3.45 21.89
N LYS A 226 -34.85 2.21 21.60
CA LYS A 226 -33.44 1.80 21.83
C LYS A 226 -32.48 2.24 20.73
N CYS A 227 -32.98 2.62 19.54
CA CYS A 227 -32.13 3.01 18.40
C CYS A 227 -32.09 4.53 18.16
N GLN A 228 -32.82 5.31 18.96
CA GLN A 228 -32.83 6.77 18.89
C GLN A 228 -31.44 7.35 19.18
N GLN A 229 -31.01 8.33 18.38
CA GLN A 229 -29.74 9.01 18.58
C GLN A 229 -29.91 10.36 19.29
N ALA A 230 -30.98 11.09 18.98
CA ALA A 230 -31.24 12.43 19.51
C ALA A 230 -32.75 12.72 19.59
N ILE A 231 -33.11 13.83 20.24
CA ILE A 231 -34.49 14.33 20.36
C ILE A 231 -34.55 15.70 19.70
N VAL A 232 -35.59 15.97 18.91
CA VAL A 232 -36.02 17.35 18.64
C VAL A 232 -37.01 17.71 19.75
N SER A 233 -36.55 18.54 20.67
CA SER A 233 -37.31 18.85 21.88
C SER A 233 -38.48 19.78 21.58
N GLN A 234 -39.51 19.71 22.43
CA GLN A 234 -40.62 20.66 22.41
C GLN A 234 -40.14 22.12 22.37
N GLN A 235 -39.13 22.49 23.15
CA GLN A 235 -38.61 23.87 23.16
C GLN A 235 -38.00 24.28 21.81
N GLU A 236 -37.33 23.37 21.11
CA GLU A 236 -36.77 23.62 19.79
C GLU A 236 -37.87 23.82 18.75
N MET A 237 -38.89 22.97 18.75
CA MET A 237 -40.05 23.11 17.88
C MET A 237 -40.85 24.37 18.15
N GLU A 238 -41.08 24.71 19.43
CA GLU A 238 -41.71 25.97 19.83
C GLU A 238 -40.92 27.18 19.33
N THR A 239 -39.60 27.12 19.38
CA THR A 239 -38.74 28.21 18.90
C THR A 239 -38.90 28.41 17.39
N GLU A 240 -38.91 27.31 16.62
CA GLU A 240 -39.17 27.34 15.18
C GLU A 240 -40.56 27.89 14.87
N PHE A 241 -41.57 27.37 15.55
CA PHE A 241 -42.97 27.76 15.39
C PHE A 241 -43.19 29.24 15.72
N ARG A 242 -42.72 29.72 16.87
CA ARG A 242 -42.78 31.14 17.27
C ARG A 242 -42.07 32.02 16.24
N GLY A 243 -40.92 31.59 15.73
CA GLY A 243 -40.17 32.31 14.70
C GLY A 243 -40.93 32.47 13.39
N MET A 244 -41.80 31.52 13.02
CA MET A 244 -42.69 31.61 11.86
C MET A 244 -43.92 32.46 12.16
N TYR A 245 -44.57 32.22 13.30
CA TYR A 245 -45.78 32.90 13.70
C TYR A 245 -45.55 34.41 13.88
N HIS A 246 -44.43 34.82 14.49
CA HIS A 246 -44.06 36.24 14.57
C HIS A 246 -43.86 36.90 13.21
N ARG A 247 -43.44 36.15 12.17
CA ARG A 247 -43.26 36.68 10.81
C ARG A 247 -44.57 36.82 10.05
N GLN A 248 -45.52 35.91 10.25
CA GLN A 248 -46.82 35.95 9.56
C GLN A 248 -47.86 36.83 10.27
N MET A 249 -47.92 36.78 11.60
CA MET A 249 -48.93 37.50 12.42
C MET A 249 -48.43 38.81 13.01
N GLY A 250 -47.11 39.07 12.96
CA GLY A 250 -46.45 40.26 13.51
C GLY A 250 -46.78 41.60 12.85
N LEU A 251 -47.84 41.68 12.03
CA LEU A 251 -48.29 42.94 11.42
C LEU A 251 -49.75 43.32 11.70
N TRP A 252 -50.59 42.45 12.27
CA TRP A 252 -52.03 42.77 12.36
C TRP A 252 -52.63 42.86 13.76
N TYR A 253 -52.20 42.08 14.76
CA TYR A 253 -52.90 42.06 16.06
C TYR A 253 -52.14 42.63 17.26
N CYS A 254 -50.80 42.69 17.23
CA CYS A 254 -50.02 43.21 18.37
C CYS A 254 -49.54 44.66 18.21
N GLN A 255 -49.71 45.27 17.03
CA GLN A 255 -49.27 46.65 16.75
C GLN A 255 -50.37 47.70 16.88
N ASP A 256 -51.65 47.30 16.96
CA ASP A 256 -52.73 48.26 17.14
C ASP A 256 -52.79 48.65 18.63
N GLY A 257 -51.89 49.57 19.01
CA GLY A 257 -51.57 50.04 20.36
C GLY A 257 -52.71 50.75 21.09
N ARG A 258 -53.93 50.20 21.04
CA ARG A 258 -55.07 50.65 21.82
C ARG A 258 -55.06 49.93 23.17
N ASN A 259 -54.33 50.53 24.11
CA ASN A 259 -54.49 50.41 25.57
C ASN A 259 -55.16 49.12 26.07
N PHE A 260 -54.47 48.00 25.99
CA PHE A 260 -54.71 46.88 26.89
C PHE A 260 -53.55 46.83 27.88
N ASN A 261 -53.77 47.40 29.07
CA ASN A 261 -52.97 47.08 30.26
C ASN A 261 -53.19 45.63 30.74
N ASP A 262 -54.05 44.88 30.05
CA ASP A 262 -54.18 43.44 30.16
C ASP A 262 -53.27 42.77 29.12
N LYS A 263 -52.04 42.48 29.57
CA LYS A 263 -51.09 41.54 28.93
C LYS A 263 -51.57 40.08 28.71
N PRO A 264 -52.64 39.53 29.31
CA PRO A 264 -52.84 38.09 29.26
C PRO A 264 -53.43 37.58 27.95
N LEU A 265 -53.89 38.39 26.98
CA LEU A 265 -54.52 37.81 25.77
C LEU A 265 -53.51 37.22 24.77
N CYS A 266 -52.38 37.89 24.52
CA CYS A 266 -51.32 37.31 23.69
C CYS A 266 -50.64 36.16 24.41
N ASP A 267 -50.29 36.34 25.70
CA ASP A 267 -49.72 35.26 26.51
C ASP A 267 -50.69 34.06 26.65
N MET A 268 -52.01 34.26 26.80
CA MET A 268 -52.99 33.16 26.84
C MET A 268 -53.07 32.38 25.52
N ILE A 269 -52.97 33.03 24.36
CA ILE A 269 -52.95 32.32 23.07
C ILE A 269 -51.67 31.46 22.97
N TYR A 270 -50.56 31.91 23.55
CA TYR A 270 -49.28 31.17 23.53
C TYR A 270 -49.10 30.15 24.67
N THR A 271 -49.73 30.32 25.83
CA THR A 271 -49.54 29.44 27.00
C THR A 271 -50.73 28.53 27.29
N ASN A 272 -51.91 28.85 26.75
CA ASN A 272 -53.14 28.08 26.95
C ASN A 272 -53.73 27.61 25.62
N ASN A 273 -52.95 27.49 24.55
CA ASN A 273 -53.34 26.62 23.44
C ASN A 273 -52.98 25.18 23.86
N PRO A 274 -53.86 24.44 24.55
CA PRO A 274 -53.57 23.10 25.06
C PRO A 274 -53.75 22.07 23.92
N PHE A 275 -53.91 22.55 22.68
CA PHE A 275 -54.39 21.76 21.55
C PHE A 275 -53.23 21.16 20.76
N ASP A 276 -52.01 21.72 20.88
CA ASP A 276 -50.82 21.27 20.14
C ASP A 276 -49.79 20.67 21.08
N SER A 277 -49.77 19.35 21.14
CA SER A 277 -48.70 18.62 21.82
C SER A 277 -47.53 18.59 20.84
N TYR A 278 -46.60 19.53 20.98
CA TYR A 278 -45.47 19.65 20.05
C TYR A 278 -44.63 18.36 19.97
N ASP A 279 -44.75 17.45 20.93
CA ASP A 279 -44.12 16.13 20.89
C ASP A 279 -44.62 15.21 19.76
N GLU A 280 -45.63 15.61 18.99
CA GLU A 280 -46.11 14.92 17.78
C GLU A 280 -45.98 15.77 16.49
N ALA A 281 -45.36 16.96 16.59
CA ALA A 281 -45.35 17.98 15.55
C ALA A 281 -44.31 17.77 14.44
N TRP A 282 -44.57 16.78 13.57
CA TRP A 282 -43.63 16.36 12.52
C TRP A 282 -43.18 17.50 11.60
N GLY A 283 -44.05 18.46 11.29
CA GLY A 283 -43.73 19.58 10.41
C GLY A 283 -42.70 20.51 11.02
N THR A 284 -42.93 20.94 12.27
CA THR A 284 -41.98 21.83 12.97
C THR A 284 -40.64 21.14 13.23
N ALA A 285 -40.64 19.86 13.59
CA ALA A 285 -39.41 19.12 13.79
C ALA A 285 -38.63 18.89 12.48
N THR A 286 -39.33 18.65 11.36
CA THR A 286 -38.70 18.54 10.03
C THR A 286 -37.99 19.85 9.68
N LEU A 287 -38.66 20.98 9.86
CA LEU A 287 -38.07 22.30 9.61
C LEU A 287 -36.84 22.56 10.48
N TRP A 288 -36.89 22.17 11.76
CA TRP A 288 -35.75 22.27 12.66
C TRP A 288 -34.56 21.46 12.14
N LEU A 289 -34.77 20.20 11.75
CA LEU A 289 -33.74 19.31 11.22
C LEU A 289 -33.08 19.87 9.95
N MET A 290 -33.86 20.40 9.01
CA MET A 290 -33.30 21.03 7.80
C MET A 290 -32.34 22.18 8.18
N ARG A 291 -32.66 22.94 9.23
CA ARG A 291 -31.85 24.08 9.67
C ARG A 291 -30.63 23.69 10.51
N HIS A 292 -30.71 22.61 11.29
CA HIS A 292 -29.75 22.36 12.38
C HIS A 292 -28.98 21.05 12.26
N TYR A 293 -29.42 20.08 11.46
CA TYR A 293 -28.71 18.81 11.32
C TYR A 293 -27.37 19.04 10.63
N SER A 294 -26.27 18.84 11.36
CA SER A 294 -24.90 19.03 10.87
C SER A 294 -24.26 17.73 10.34
N GLY A 295 -24.96 16.60 10.42
CA GLY A 295 -24.45 15.31 9.97
C GLY A 295 -24.53 15.09 8.46
N TRP A 296 -24.90 16.10 7.69
CA TRP A 296 -24.92 16.03 6.22
C TRP A 296 -23.48 16.00 5.69
N ARG A 297 -23.15 14.96 4.93
CA ARG A 297 -21.93 14.88 4.14
C ARG A 297 -22.06 15.74 2.89
N ASP A 298 -20.92 16.17 2.39
CA ASP A 298 -20.83 16.78 1.06
C ASP A 298 -21.14 15.72 0.00
N ASP A 299 -21.82 16.14 -1.08
CA ASP A 299 -22.22 15.30 -2.22
C ASP A 299 -23.12 14.09 -1.89
N ALA A 300 -23.61 13.98 -0.65
CA ALA A 300 -24.62 13.00 -0.28
C ALA A 300 -26.02 13.43 -0.71
N LYS A 301 -26.84 12.47 -1.12
CA LYS A 301 -28.29 12.68 -1.26
C LYS A 301 -28.89 12.80 0.15
N ARG A 302 -29.50 13.94 0.44
CA ARG A 302 -30.02 14.29 1.77
C ARG A 302 -31.52 14.06 1.83
N ILE A 303 -31.94 13.17 2.73
CA ILE A 303 -33.34 12.76 2.83
C ILE A 303 -33.79 12.85 4.28
N ILE A 304 -34.95 13.46 4.51
CA ILE A 304 -35.66 13.39 5.79
C ILE A 304 -36.89 12.50 5.61
N PHE A 305 -37.10 11.63 6.59
CA PHE A 305 -38.23 10.70 6.68
C PHE A 305 -39.07 11.00 7.93
N PRO A 306 -40.03 11.93 7.87
CA PRO A 306 -40.98 12.15 8.96
C PRO A 306 -41.95 10.97 9.06
N ILE A 307 -42.12 10.48 10.28
CA ILE A 307 -42.92 9.32 10.66
C ILE A 307 -43.80 9.77 11.83
N SER A 308 -45.07 10.09 11.57
CA SER A 308 -46.03 10.60 12.58
C SER A 308 -47.47 10.27 12.20
N ASP A 309 -48.35 10.19 13.20
CA ASP A 309 -49.79 9.99 13.11
C ASP A 309 -50.58 11.28 13.47
N SER A 310 -49.88 12.41 13.53
CA SER A 310 -50.42 13.73 13.87
C SER A 310 -50.28 14.77 12.74
N ASP A 311 -50.88 15.95 12.96
CA ASP A 311 -50.76 17.07 12.02
C ASP A 311 -49.37 17.75 12.09
N PRO A 312 -49.02 18.65 11.14
CA PRO A 312 -47.68 19.26 11.09
C PRO A 312 -47.27 20.04 12.36
N THR A 313 -48.24 20.39 13.21
CA THR A 313 -48.09 21.17 14.44
C THR A 313 -48.26 20.34 15.71
N GLY A 314 -48.58 19.04 15.60
CA GLY A 314 -48.81 18.16 16.74
C GLY A 314 -50.16 18.41 17.42
N GLY A 315 -51.07 19.11 16.73
CA GLY A 315 -52.43 19.34 17.18
C GLY A 315 -53.14 18.01 17.31
N GLY A 316 -53.75 17.70 18.45
CA GLY A 316 -54.60 16.51 18.62
C GLY A 316 -56.08 16.90 18.63
N GLN A 317 -56.96 16.17 17.93
CA GLN A 317 -58.41 16.45 17.93
C GLN A 317 -59.11 16.32 19.31
N THR A 318 -58.42 15.82 20.34
CA THR A 318 -59.06 15.04 21.42
C THR A 318 -59.56 15.81 22.65
N LEU A 319 -59.49 17.14 22.73
CA LEU A 319 -59.95 17.84 23.95
C LEU A 319 -61.33 18.54 23.86
N MET A 320 -61.97 18.67 22.70
CA MET A 320 -63.26 19.38 22.64
C MET A 320 -64.46 18.56 23.14
N ASN A 321 -64.42 17.23 23.07
CA ASN A 321 -65.59 16.41 23.46
C ASN A 321 -65.74 16.16 24.97
N ARG A 322 -64.72 16.44 25.79
CA ARG A 322 -64.75 16.15 27.25
C ARG A 322 -65.15 17.32 28.16
N GLN A 323 -65.29 18.54 27.65
CA GLN A 323 -65.78 19.69 28.44
C GLN A 323 -67.27 19.99 28.26
N SER A 324 -68.05 19.07 27.69
CA SER A 324 -69.51 19.21 27.47
C SER A 324 -70.39 19.31 28.73
N ASN A 325 -69.82 19.41 29.93
CA ASN A 325 -70.58 19.64 31.16
C ASN A 325 -70.38 21.02 31.81
N VAL A 326 -69.58 21.93 31.23
CA VAL A 326 -69.41 23.29 31.78
C VAL A 326 -69.60 24.33 30.68
N ASN A 327 -70.85 24.80 30.57
CA ASN A 327 -71.35 25.85 29.68
C ASN A 327 -71.17 25.62 28.16
N PRO A 328 -72.24 25.85 27.36
CA PRO A 328 -72.12 25.90 25.92
C PRO A 328 -71.39 27.19 25.54
N TYR A 329 -70.06 27.12 25.43
CA TYR A 329 -69.41 27.95 24.42
C TYR A 329 -69.98 27.52 23.06
N PRO A 330 -70.31 28.48 22.18
CA PRO A 330 -70.82 28.14 20.85
C PRO A 330 -69.87 27.13 20.22
N GLU A 331 -70.41 26.02 19.70
CA GLU A 331 -69.68 25.04 18.91
C GLU A 331 -68.70 25.81 18.02
N PRO A 332 -67.38 25.68 18.22
CA PRO A 332 -66.46 26.21 17.24
C PRO A 332 -66.74 25.40 15.99
N ALA A 333 -67.35 26.06 15.00
CA ALA A 333 -67.41 25.56 13.65
C ALA A 333 -66.00 25.06 13.30
N GLN A 334 -65.90 23.76 13.06
CA GLN A 334 -64.83 23.07 12.35
C GLN A 334 -63.57 23.94 12.18
N LEU A 335 -62.69 23.94 13.19
CA LEU A 335 -61.33 24.44 13.04
C LEU A 335 -60.55 23.42 12.21
N SER A 336 -60.89 23.33 10.92
CA SER A 336 -60.00 22.83 9.87
C SER A 336 -58.95 23.92 9.65
N GLY A 337 -57.74 23.70 10.17
CA GLY A 337 -56.57 24.57 9.97
C GLY A 337 -56.62 25.86 10.79
N SER A 338 -55.74 25.96 11.79
CA SER A 338 -55.46 27.23 12.48
C SER A 338 -54.76 28.25 11.56
N GLY A 339 -54.40 27.84 10.34
CA GLY A 339 -53.60 28.59 9.36
C GLY A 339 -52.10 28.49 9.66
N THR A 340 -51.73 27.88 10.79
CA THR A 340 -50.35 27.73 11.23
C THR A 340 -49.70 26.48 10.67
N GLU A 341 -50.49 25.46 10.33
CA GLU A 341 -50.03 24.23 9.66
C GLU A 341 -49.52 24.57 8.26
N ASP A 342 -50.30 25.32 7.47
CA ASP A 342 -49.88 25.80 6.15
C ASP A 342 -48.59 26.62 6.19
N ALA A 343 -48.40 27.42 7.25
CA ALA A 343 -47.19 28.19 7.47
C ALA A 343 -45.95 27.33 7.68
N VAL A 344 -46.09 26.25 8.46
CA VAL A 344 -45.04 25.26 8.68
C VAL A 344 -44.70 24.56 7.36
N ILE A 345 -45.71 24.14 6.59
CA ILE A 345 -45.54 23.52 5.27
C ILE A 345 -44.79 24.46 4.32
N ASP A 346 -45.20 25.73 4.21
CA ASP A 346 -44.55 26.71 3.36
C ASP A 346 -43.10 26.97 3.76
N ALA A 347 -42.80 26.99 5.06
CA ALA A 347 -41.44 27.17 5.55
C ALA A 347 -40.53 25.97 5.23
N ILE A 348 -41.05 24.74 5.25
CA ILE A 348 -40.33 23.54 4.80
C ILE A 348 -40.02 23.65 3.30
N ILE A 349 -41.01 24.04 2.49
CA ILE A 349 -40.87 24.20 1.04
C ILE A 349 -39.84 25.30 0.70
N GLU A 350 -39.90 26.44 1.39
CA GLU A 350 -38.91 27.51 1.25
C GLU A 350 -37.51 26.98 1.56
N LYS A 351 -37.36 26.22 2.65
CA LYS A 351 -36.07 25.69 3.07
C LYS A 351 -35.51 24.66 2.08
N TYR A 352 -36.37 23.80 1.52
CA TYR A 352 -35.99 22.87 0.45
C TYR A 352 -35.32 23.58 -0.73
N ASN A 353 -35.90 24.68 -1.20
CA ASN A 353 -35.35 25.44 -2.33
C ASN A 353 -33.93 25.96 -2.07
N THR A 354 -33.55 26.14 -0.80
CA THR A 354 -32.20 26.60 -0.41
C THR A 354 -31.20 25.47 -0.17
N GLN A 355 -31.63 24.32 0.34
CA GLN A 355 -30.73 23.24 0.78
C GLN A 355 -30.84 21.94 -0.01
N ARG A 356 -31.85 21.81 -0.89
CA ARG A 356 -32.13 20.63 -1.70
C ARG A 356 -32.28 19.33 -0.88
N ILE A 357 -32.82 19.42 0.34
CA ILE A 357 -33.08 18.27 1.21
C ILE A 357 -34.44 17.68 0.90
N LYS A 358 -34.50 16.51 0.25
CA LYS A 358 -35.77 15.87 -0.12
C LYS A 358 -36.49 15.38 1.14
N THR A 359 -37.81 15.56 1.20
CA THR A 359 -38.62 15.11 2.35
C THR A 359 -39.61 14.05 1.89
N HIS A 360 -39.38 12.80 2.29
CA HIS A 360 -40.27 11.68 2.02
C HIS A 360 -41.06 11.37 3.29
N ILE A 361 -42.39 11.44 3.23
CA ILE A 361 -43.21 11.31 4.43
C ILE A 361 -43.83 9.91 4.48
N PHE A 362 -43.72 9.29 5.65
CA PHE A 362 -44.27 7.98 5.93
C PHE A 362 -45.46 8.12 6.88
N PRO A 363 -46.71 8.30 6.36
CA PRO A 363 -47.89 8.20 7.20
C PRO A 363 -48.01 6.77 7.75
N ILE A 364 -48.27 6.65 9.05
CA ILE A 364 -48.24 5.36 9.75
C ILE A 364 -49.58 4.65 9.71
N TYR A 365 -49.53 3.33 9.52
CA TYR A 365 -50.63 2.40 9.78
C TYR A 365 -50.65 1.93 11.22
N GLY A 366 -51.58 2.46 12.02
CA GLY A 366 -51.82 1.98 13.39
C GLY A 366 -51.98 0.46 13.43
N ASP A 367 -51.40 -0.16 14.45
CA ASP A 367 -51.40 -1.61 14.64
C ASP A 367 -52.85 -2.14 14.68
N LYS A 368 -53.03 -3.38 14.22
CA LYS A 368 -54.31 -4.11 14.31
C LYS A 368 -54.69 -4.47 15.76
N SER A 369 -53.98 -3.96 16.78
CA SER A 369 -54.09 -4.44 18.14
C SER A 369 -54.90 -3.52 19.06
N THR A 370 -56.09 -4.01 19.40
CA THR A 370 -56.96 -3.62 20.53
C THR A 370 -57.65 -2.25 20.54
N ILE A 371 -57.15 -1.23 19.87
CA ILE A 371 -57.87 0.03 19.66
C ILE A 371 -58.56 -0.05 18.28
N PRO A 372 -59.86 0.25 18.16
CA PRO A 372 -60.49 0.34 16.84
C PRO A 372 -59.65 1.28 15.96
N LYS A 373 -59.33 0.89 14.72
CA LYS A 373 -58.57 1.72 13.73
C LYS A 373 -59.14 3.13 13.52
N GLU A 374 -60.31 3.38 14.08
CA GLU A 374 -61.04 4.62 14.08
C GLU A 374 -60.77 5.53 15.29
N ASP A 375 -59.88 5.16 16.21
CA ASP A 375 -59.61 5.95 17.42
C ASP A 375 -58.13 6.37 17.58
N GLU A 376 -57.22 6.03 16.66
CA GLU A 376 -55.80 6.43 16.69
C GLU A 376 -55.43 7.44 15.59
N GLY A 377 -54.64 8.47 15.96
CA GLY A 377 -53.82 9.33 15.10
C GLY A 377 -54.43 9.80 13.78
N TYR A 378 -55.34 10.78 13.83
CA TYR A 378 -56.01 11.40 12.66
C TYR A 378 -56.56 10.43 11.60
N TYR A 379 -56.70 9.14 11.92
CA TYR A 379 -56.95 8.06 10.98
C TYR A 379 -55.89 7.91 9.86
N LEU A 380 -54.67 8.46 10.01
CA LEU A 380 -53.63 8.46 8.95
C LEU A 380 -53.14 7.06 8.57
N GLY A 381 -53.55 6.06 9.35
CA GLY A 381 -53.27 4.64 9.16
C GLY A 381 -54.36 3.78 8.54
N ILE A 382 -55.33 4.35 7.82
CA ILE A 382 -56.27 3.58 7.00
C ILE A 382 -55.94 3.72 5.51
N PRO A 383 -56.35 2.76 4.64
CA PRO A 383 -56.16 2.90 3.20
C PRO A 383 -56.64 4.27 2.71
N GLU A 384 -55.95 4.87 1.75
CA GLU A 384 -56.25 6.23 1.29
C GLU A 384 -57.73 6.44 0.92
N GLU A 385 -58.34 5.43 0.30
CA GLU A 385 -59.77 5.43 -0.06
C GLU A 385 -60.71 5.56 1.16
N GLU A 386 -60.27 5.14 2.34
CA GLU A 386 -60.97 5.29 3.60
C GLU A 386 -60.59 6.60 4.31
N CYS A 387 -59.32 7.00 4.24
CA CYS A 387 -58.81 8.25 4.80
C CYS A 387 -59.52 9.46 4.18
N THR A 388 -59.69 9.44 2.86
CA THR A 388 -60.38 10.49 2.10
C THR A 388 -61.86 10.67 2.48
N LYS A 389 -62.47 9.69 3.16
CA LYS A 389 -63.85 9.75 3.66
C LYS A 389 -63.96 10.38 5.06
N LYS A 390 -62.83 10.58 5.77
CA LYS A 390 -62.76 11.19 7.10
C LYS A 390 -62.02 12.53 6.99
N THR A 391 -62.72 13.64 7.27
CA THR A 391 -62.18 15.01 7.10
C THR A 391 -60.78 15.23 7.70
N PRO A 392 -60.49 14.81 8.94
CA PRO A 392 -59.19 15.12 9.57
C PRO A 392 -58.04 14.39 8.89
N CYS A 393 -58.26 13.12 8.52
CA CYS A 393 -57.27 12.31 7.81
C CYS A 393 -56.93 12.90 6.44
N LYS A 394 -57.96 13.26 5.68
CA LYS A 394 -57.82 13.84 4.35
C LYS A 394 -57.00 15.13 4.39
N GLU A 395 -57.23 15.98 5.39
CA GLU A 395 -56.53 17.26 5.52
C GLU A 395 -55.04 17.06 5.82
N VAL A 396 -54.71 16.25 6.83
CA VAL A 396 -53.30 16.01 7.18
C VAL A 396 -52.57 15.28 6.05
N LEU A 397 -53.19 14.29 5.40
CA LEU A 397 -52.61 13.60 4.25
C LEU A 397 -52.33 14.57 3.08
N ASN A 398 -53.21 15.53 2.83
CA ASN A 398 -52.99 16.56 1.81
C ASN A 398 -51.81 17.48 2.17
N MET A 399 -51.64 17.82 3.46
CA MET A 399 -50.48 18.61 3.92
C MET A 399 -49.17 17.83 3.74
N MET A 400 -49.15 16.55 4.10
CA MET A 400 -48.00 15.67 3.86
C MET A 400 -47.65 15.61 2.36
N ARG A 401 -48.66 15.44 1.49
CA ARG A 401 -48.46 15.44 0.03
C ARG A 401 -47.87 16.74 -0.48
N ARG A 402 -48.38 17.87 0.00
CA ARG A 402 -47.87 19.18 -0.41
C ARG A 402 -46.38 19.34 -0.09
N VAL A 403 -45.92 18.86 1.07
CA VAL A 403 -44.48 18.85 1.40
C VAL A 403 -43.73 17.88 0.50
N ALA A 404 -44.19 16.63 0.39
CA ALA A 404 -43.52 15.62 -0.41
C ALA A 404 -43.37 16.08 -1.87
N ASP A 405 -44.45 16.48 -2.53
CA ASP A 405 -44.44 16.92 -3.93
C ASP A 405 -43.53 18.14 -4.14
N ALA A 406 -43.57 19.11 -3.23
CA ALA A 406 -42.76 20.31 -3.33
C ALA A 406 -41.27 20.09 -3.03
N THR A 407 -40.93 19.00 -2.34
CA THR A 407 -39.54 18.62 -1.99
C THR A 407 -39.01 17.45 -2.81
N GLU A 408 -39.68 17.10 -3.92
CA GLU A 408 -39.37 15.94 -4.77
C GLU A 408 -39.36 14.60 -4.02
N GLY A 409 -40.12 14.52 -2.93
CA GLY A 409 -40.32 13.34 -2.13
C GLY A 409 -41.55 12.54 -2.55
N SER A 410 -41.98 11.65 -1.66
CA SER A 410 -43.20 10.86 -1.81
C SER A 410 -43.91 10.69 -0.47
N VAL A 411 -45.21 10.43 -0.52
CA VAL A 411 -45.98 9.97 0.64
C VAL A 411 -46.24 8.49 0.46
N SER A 412 -45.52 7.67 1.22
CA SER A 412 -45.63 6.22 1.13
C SER A 412 -46.10 5.68 2.46
N PRO A 413 -47.28 5.06 2.54
CA PRO A 413 -47.66 4.35 3.75
C PRO A 413 -46.76 3.10 3.93
N TYR A 414 -46.28 2.77 5.13
CA TYR A 414 -45.54 1.51 5.34
C TYR A 414 -46.23 0.61 6.38
N ASN A 415 -46.64 -0.58 5.95
CA ASN A 415 -47.24 -1.61 6.79
C ASN A 415 -46.25 -2.69 7.23
N ASP A 416 -45.13 -2.79 6.51
CA ASP A 416 -44.14 -3.85 6.66
C ASP A 416 -42.77 -3.39 6.16
N LEU A 417 -41.77 -4.21 6.48
CA LEU A 417 -40.37 -4.00 6.15
C LEU A 417 -40.12 -3.89 4.64
N VAL A 418 -40.80 -4.69 3.82
CA VAL A 418 -40.58 -4.73 2.37
C VAL A 418 -40.99 -3.39 1.78
N SER A 419 -42.16 -2.89 2.17
CA SER A 419 -42.70 -1.60 1.73
C SER A 419 -41.83 -0.42 2.16
N LEU A 420 -41.30 -0.44 3.40
CA LEU A 420 -40.37 0.56 3.89
C LEU A 420 -39.05 0.55 3.11
N ARG A 421 -38.48 -0.64 2.88
CA ARG A 421 -37.25 -0.82 2.09
C ARG A 421 -37.44 -0.31 0.67
N ASP A 422 -38.49 -0.74 -0.01
CA ASP A 422 -38.73 -0.37 -1.40
C ASP A 422 -38.96 1.14 -1.51
N SER A 423 -39.66 1.75 -0.55
CA SER A 423 -39.83 3.21 -0.50
C SER A 423 -38.52 3.97 -0.27
N ILE A 424 -37.61 3.45 0.58
CA ILE A 424 -36.28 4.05 0.79
C ILE A 424 -35.43 3.92 -0.48
N ILE A 425 -35.46 2.76 -1.14
CA ILE A 425 -34.76 2.53 -2.41
C ILE A 425 -35.28 3.51 -3.47
N ASP A 426 -36.59 3.64 -3.61
CA ASP A 426 -37.20 4.61 -4.53
C ASP A 426 -36.80 6.05 -4.17
N ALA A 427 -36.79 6.39 -2.88
CA ALA A 427 -36.39 7.70 -2.39
C ALA A 427 -34.93 8.05 -2.71
N ILE A 428 -34.01 7.08 -2.64
CA ILE A 428 -32.60 7.30 -3.00
C ILE A 428 -32.35 7.20 -4.51
N THR A 429 -33.22 6.52 -5.25
CA THR A 429 -33.10 6.37 -6.70
C THR A 429 -33.18 7.74 -7.41
N LEU A 430 -32.40 7.91 -8.45
CA LEU A 430 -32.27 9.09 -9.28
C LEU A 430 -32.46 8.67 -10.74
N PRO A 431 -32.99 9.59 -11.59
CA PRO A 431 -32.97 9.35 -13.02
C PRO A 431 -31.53 9.25 -13.52
N TYR A 432 -31.32 8.50 -14.59
CA TYR A 432 -30.03 8.48 -15.28
C TYR A 432 -29.70 9.87 -15.82
N PRO A 433 -28.44 10.34 -15.66
CA PRO A 433 -28.08 11.68 -16.08
C PRO A 433 -28.10 11.80 -17.60
N GLU A 434 -28.68 12.90 -18.09
CA GLU A 434 -28.82 13.18 -19.51
C GLU A 434 -27.77 14.18 -20.00
N GLN A 435 -27.43 14.11 -21.28
CA GLN A 435 -26.50 15.03 -21.93
C GLN A 435 -25.14 15.15 -21.21
N VAL A 436 -24.70 14.06 -20.57
CA VAL A 436 -23.44 14.00 -19.84
C VAL A 436 -22.30 14.34 -20.78
N THR A 437 -21.46 15.29 -20.37
CA THR A 437 -20.24 15.67 -21.09
C THR A 437 -19.05 15.51 -20.16
N VAL A 438 -18.05 14.75 -20.60
CA VAL A 438 -16.77 14.61 -19.88
C VAL A 438 -15.69 15.32 -20.68
N LYS A 439 -14.93 16.16 -19.98
CA LYS A 439 -13.77 16.88 -20.51
C LYS A 439 -12.54 16.51 -19.71
N VAL A 440 -11.42 16.27 -20.39
CA VAL A 440 -10.12 16.13 -19.75
C VAL A 440 -9.26 17.29 -20.20
N VAL A 441 -8.68 18.04 -19.27
CA VAL A 441 -7.94 19.29 -19.55
C VAL A 441 -8.71 20.26 -20.47
N GLY A 442 -10.03 20.35 -20.27
CA GLY A 442 -10.93 21.19 -21.06
C GLY A 442 -11.33 20.62 -22.44
N LYS A 443 -10.65 19.57 -22.93
CA LYS A 443 -11.01 18.88 -24.16
C LYS A 443 -12.15 17.89 -23.90
N ARG A 444 -13.26 18.01 -24.64
CA ARG A 444 -14.37 17.07 -24.58
C ARG A 444 -13.97 15.71 -25.18
N VAL A 445 -14.08 14.66 -24.37
CA VAL A 445 -13.67 13.29 -24.73
C VAL A 445 -14.85 12.32 -24.75
N PHE A 446 -15.94 12.67 -24.08
CA PHE A 446 -17.20 11.92 -24.09
C PHE A 446 -18.38 12.87 -24.07
N GLN A 447 -19.44 12.51 -24.80
CA GLN A 447 -20.74 13.17 -24.71
C GLN A 447 -21.84 12.15 -24.98
N SER A 448 -22.79 12.05 -24.06
CA SER A 448 -24.02 11.30 -24.28
C SER A 448 -25.10 12.21 -24.88
N SER A 449 -25.91 11.68 -25.80
CA SER A 449 -27.14 12.32 -26.28
C SER A 449 -28.41 11.73 -25.67
N GLN A 450 -28.29 10.61 -24.96
CA GLN A 450 -29.37 9.88 -24.27
C GLN A 450 -29.08 9.83 -22.76
N PRO A 451 -30.04 9.42 -21.92
CA PRO A 451 -29.75 9.10 -20.52
C PRO A 451 -28.60 8.09 -20.46
N LEU A 452 -27.56 8.42 -19.70
CA LEU A 452 -26.40 7.56 -19.52
C LEU A 452 -26.77 6.46 -18.52
N ASP A 453 -27.00 5.25 -19.00
CA ASP A 453 -27.35 4.10 -18.16
C ASP A 453 -26.10 3.40 -17.59
N GLU A 454 -26.30 2.23 -16.96
CA GLU A 454 -25.20 1.45 -16.34
C GLU A 454 -24.27 0.78 -17.35
N THR A 455 -24.54 0.89 -18.66
CA THR A 455 -23.68 0.34 -19.69
C THR A 455 -22.37 1.14 -19.75
N PRO A 456 -21.21 0.52 -19.53
CA PRO A 456 -19.94 1.22 -19.56
C PRO A 456 -19.60 1.69 -20.98
N ASN A 457 -19.25 2.96 -21.10
CA ASN A 457 -18.75 3.56 -22.33
C ASN A 457 -17.24 3.78 -22.21
N ILE A 458 -16.45 3.03 -22.98
CA ILE A 458 -15.00 3.17 -22.99
C ILE A 458 -14.63 4.48 -23.68
N VAL A 459 -13.90 5.34 -22.98
CA VAL A 459 -13.33 6.59 -23.47
C VAL A 459 -11.85 6.35 -23.74
N GLN A 460 -11.49 6.32 -25.02
CA GLN A 460 -10.11 6.27 -25.49
C GLN A 460 -9.96 7.25 -26.64
N ASP A 461 -9.06 8.23 -26.49
CA ASP A 461 -8.82 9.26 -27.50
C ASP A 461 -7.31 9.47 -27.69
N ALA A 462 -6.79 9.08 -28.85
CA ALA A 462 -5.38 9.23 -29.20
C ALA A 462 -4.89 10.68 -29.18
N GLN A 463 -5.78 11.65 -29.42
CA GLN A 463 -5.44 13.07 -29.35
C GLN A 463 -5.49 13.60 -27.91
N LEU A 464 -6.01 12.84 -26.94
CA LEU A 464 -6.07 13.28 -25.55
C LEU A 464 -4.69 13.26 -24.89
N ALA A 465 -3.84 12.28 -25.23
CA ALA A 465 -2.46 12.23 -24.76
C ALA A 465 -1.70 13.53 -25.06
N SER A 466 -1.86 14.07 -26.28
CA SER A 466 -1.25 15.36 -26.68
C SER A 466 -1.81 16.57 -25.93
N ALA A 467 -3.13 16.58 -25.65
CA ALA A 467 -3.75 17.64 -24.86
C ALA A 467 -3.25 17.62 -23.40
N ILE A 468 -3.14 16.43 -22.80
CA ILE A 468 -2.56 16.26 -21.46
C ILE A 468 -1.10 16.70 -21.48
N GLN A 469 -0.32 16.35 -22.51
CA GLN A 469 1.06 16.80 -22.64
C GLN A 469 1.19 18.33 -22.65
N THR A 470 0.33 18.99 -23.41
CA THR A 470 0.27 20.47 -23.49
C THR A 470 -0.09 21.06 -22.12
N TYR A 471 -1.03 20.43 -21.42
CA TYR A 471 -1.44 20.84 -20.07
C TYR A 471 -0.30 20.73 -19.06
N ILE A 472 0.40 19.58 -19.02
CA ILE A 472 1.56 19.33 -18.15
C ILE A 472 2.63 20.41 -18.38
N ALA A 473 2.95 20.71 -19.66
CA ALA A 473 3.96 21.70 -20.01
C ALA A 473 3.61 23.12 -19.55
N SER A 474 2.32 23.44 -19.45
CA SER A 474 1.85 24.82 -19.21
C SER A 474 1.39 25.08 -17.77
N ASN A 475 1.03 24.04 -17.01
CA ASN A 475 0.36 24.19 -15.70
C ASN A 475 1.04 23.42 -14.56
N CYS A 476 2.08 22.62 -14.83
CA CYS A 476 2.73 21.81 -13.79
C CYS A 476 4.00 22.49 -13.26
N ASP A 477 3.91 23.05 -12.05
CA ASP A 477 5.07 23.63 -11.34
C ASP A 477 5.68 22.69 -10.30
N GLN A 478 4.92 21.68 -9.84
CA GLN A 478 5.34 20.67 -8.87
C GLN A 478 5.87 19.40 -9.54
N ASP A 479 6.41 18.47 -8.75
CA ASP A 479 6.95 17.19 -9.27
C ASP A 479 5.86 16.27 -9.84
N THR A 480 4.63 16.40 -9.34
CA THR A 480 3.43 15.76 -9.87
C THR A 480 2.44 16.82 -10.41
N CYS A 481 1.68 16.45 -11.43
CA CYS A 481 0.66 17.25 -12.08
C CYS A 481 -0.73 16.67 -11.81
N LYS A 482 -1.65 17.47 -11.27
CA LYS A 482 -3.06 17.10 -11.16
C LYS A 482 -3.76 17.37 -12.48
N ILE A 483 -4.21 16.31 -13.16
CA ILE A 483 -4.90 16.40 -14.44
C ILE A 483 -6.41 16.42 -14.19
N PRO A 484 -7.11 17.53 -14.49
CA PRO A 484 -8.54 17.65 -14.25
C PRO A 484 -9.35 16.86 -15.27
N ILE A 485 -10.33 16.11 -14.76
CA ILE A 485 -11.45 15.54 -15.51
C ILE A 485 -12.70 16.26 -15.02
N THR A 486 -13.36 17.01 -15.90
CA THR A 486 -14.55 17.80 -15.61
C THR A 486 -15.78 17.12 -16.20
N ILE A 487 -16.83 16.97 -15.39
CA ILE A 487 -18.07 16.29 -15.73
C ILE A 487 -19.23 17.28 -15.56
N THR A 488 -20.09 17.34 -16.57
CA THR A 488 -21.31 18.17 -16.56
C THR A 488 -22.50 17.37 -17.06
N SER A 489 -23.70 17.63 -16.57
CA SER A 489 -24.96 17.05 -17.09
C SER A 489 -26.05 18.12 -17.20
N ALA A 490 -27.06 17.85 -18.04
CA ALA A 490 -28.27 18.66 -18.11
C ALA A 490 -29.30 18.27 -17.04
N THR A 491 -29.22 17.08 -16.45
CA THR A 491 -30.17 16.62 -15.44
C THR A 491 -29.45 16.17 -14.17
N GLN A 492 -30.22 15.96 -13.10
CA GLN A 492 -29.68 15.29 -11.92
C GLN A 492 -29.38 13.83 -12.24
N GLY A 493 -28.39 13.25 -11.58
CA GLY A 493 -28.05 11.85 -11.73
C GLY A 493 -26.64 11.56 -11.26
N VAL A 494 -26.20 10.31 -11.42
CA VAL A 494 -24.90 9.86 -10.92
C VAL A 494 -24.07 9.36 -12.09
N VAL A 495 -22.85 9.87 -12.20
CA VAL A 495 -21.88 9.44 -13.21
C VAL A 495 -20.75 8.70 -12.52
N TRP A 496 -20.41 7.52 -13.03
CA TRP A 496 -19.27 6.72 -12.59
C TRP A 496 -18.16 6.82 -13.62
N ILE A 497 -16.95 7.10 -13.14
CA ILE A 497 -15.72 7.00 -13.92
C ILE A 497 -14.86 5.90 -13.31
N ASP A 498 -14.55 4.87 -14.07
CA ASP A 498 -13.85 3.67 -13.61
C ASP A 498 -12.75 3.27 -14.60
N LYS A 499 -11.93 2.28 -14.22
CA LYS A 499 -10.86 1.67 -15.04
C LYS A 499 -9.92 2.70 -15.64
N LEU A 500 -9.59 3.73 -14.87
CA LEU A 500 -8.58 4.70 -15.28
C LEU A 500 -7.28 3.96 -15.59
N ARG A 501 -6.76 4.16 -16.79
CA ARG A 501 -5.47 3.65 -17.23
C ARG A 501 -4.76 4.73 -18.02
N VAL A 502 -3.79 5.38 -17.40
CA VAL A 502 -2.91 6.34 -18.08
C VAL A 502 -1.54 5.70 -18.24
N SER A 503 -1.17 5.35 -19.47
CA SER A 503 0.15 4.80 -19.76
C SER A 503 1.09 5.94 -20.16
N TYR A 504 2.26 6.03 -19.52
CA TYR A 504 3.22 7.09 -19.78
C TYR A 504 4.67 6.58 -19.72
N THR A 505 5.57 7.30 -20.37
CA THR A 505 7.02 7.16 -20.18
C THR A 505 7.56 8.38 -19.44
N GLN A 506 8.66 8.24 -18.72
CA GLN A 506 9.27 9.34 -17.99
C GLN A 506 10.70 9.53 -18.47
N PRO A 507 10.94 10.35 -19.50
CA PRO A 507 12.29 10.68 -19.93
C PRO A 507 13.07 11.33 -18.79
N MET A 508 14.34 10.94 -18.69
CA MET A 508 15.28 11.45 -17.70
C MET A 508 16.30 12.33 -18.40
N SER A 509 16.70 13.43 -17.76
CA SER A 509 17.73 14.33 -18.29
C SER A 509 18.89 14.51 -17.33
N GLY A 510 20.09 14.63 -17.90
CA GLY A 510 21.34 14.81 -17.16
C GLY A 510 21.60 13.70 -16.14
N VAL A 511 21.34 12.45 -16.50
CA VAL A 511 21.65 11.30 -15.63
C VAL A 511 23.17 11.20 -15.51
N LYS A 512 23.69 11.22 -14.30
CA LYS A 512 25.11 11.00 -14.01
C LYS A 512 25.25 9.74 -13.20
N VAL A 513 26.30 9.00 -13.52
CA VAL A 513 26.71 7.82 -12.79
C VAL A 513 28.15 8.04 -12.35
N ASP A 514 28.37 7.96 -11.06
CA ASP A 514 29.68 8.12 -10.43
C ASP A 514 30.02 6.85 -9.63
N LEU A 515 31.30 6.49 -9.55
CA LEU A 515 31.81 5.45 -8.64
C LEU A 515 32.51 6.14 -7.47
N GLU A 516 31.85 6.22 -6.32
CA GLU A 516 32.34 6.93 -5.13
C GLU A 516 32.88 8.34 -5.48
N GLY A 517 32.02 9.16 -6.11
CA GLY A 517 32.35 10.51 -6.56
C GLY A 517 33.27 10.61 -7.78
N HIS A 518 33.69 9.50 -8.41
CA HIS A 518 34.46 9.52 -9.65
C HIS A 518 33.52 9.38 -10.85
N PRO A 519 33.41 10.38 -11.73
CA PRO A 519 32.42 10.37 -12.80
C PRO A 519 32.71 9.31 -13.85
N LEU A 520 31.76 8.41 -14.06
CA LEU A 520 31.80 7.37 -15.10
C LEU A 520 31.20 7.88 -16.40
N VAL A 521 29.96 8.39 -16.34
CA VAL A 521 29.25 8.90 -17.52
C VAL A 521 28.24 9.98 -17.14
N THR A 522 28.04 10.93 -18.06
CA THR A 522 26.89 11.85 -18.04
C THR A 522 26.06 11.63 -19.29
N ILE A 523 24.82 11.20 -19.12
CA ILE A 523 23.84 10.93 -20.17
C ILE A 523 22.90 12.15 -20.27
N PRO A 524 22.98 12.96 -21.34
CA PRO A 524 22.21 14.20 -21.43
C PRO A 524 20.69 13.97 -21.41
N SER A 525 20.24 12.91 -22.05
CA SER A 525 18.83 12.51 -22.12
C SER A 525 18.73 10.99 -22.26
N LEU A 526 17.88 10.38 -21.44
CA LEU A 526 17.56 8.96 -21.46
C LEU A 526 16.06 8.82 -21.68
N THR A 527 15.67 8.20 -22.78
CA THR A 527 14.28 8.06 -23.22
C THR A 527 13.95 6.59 -23.44
N HIS A 528 12.68 6.24 -23.54
CA HIS A 528 12.31 4.86 -23.83
C HIS A 528 12.86 4.37 -25.19
N GLN A 529 13.01 5.29 -26.15
CA GLN A 529 13.57 4.98 -27.46
C GLN A 529 15.11 4.96 -27.48
N SER A 530 15.78 5.49 -26.44
CA SER A 530 17.22 5.36 -26.36
C SER A 530 17.56 3.89 -26.12
N THR A 531 18.38 3.34 -27.02
CA THR A 531 19.02 2.03 -26.84
C THR A 531 19.64 1.94 -25.45
N LEU A 532 19.58 0.75 -24.84
CA LEU A 532 20.32 0.41 -23.62
C LEU A 532 21.70 1.05 -23.65
N GLN A 533 22.00 1.91 -22.67
CA GLN A 533 23.26 2.66 -22.64
C GLN A 533 24.25 1.88 -21.78
N PRO A 534 25.24 1.17 -22.37
CA PRO A 534 26.25 0.47 -21.59
C PRO A 534 27.18 1.47 -20.89
N ILE A 535 27.54 1.14 -19.66
CA ILE A 535 28.47 1.85 -18.79
C ILE A 535 29.54 0.83 -18.40
N ASP A 536 30.74 1.04 -18.92
CA ASP A 536 31.94 0.31 -18.51
C ASP A 536 32.64 1.10 -17.41
N PHE A 537 32.84 0.47 -16.25
CA PHE A 537 33.49 1.05 -15.08
C PHE A 537 34.69 0.19 -14.62
N THR A 538 35.19 -0.68 -15.50
CA THR A 538 36.30 -1.61 -15.23
C THR A 538 37.55 -0.88 -14.72
N GLU A 539 37.98 0.19 -15.42
CA GLU A 539 39.24 0.86 -15.08
C GLU A 539 39.15 1.69 -13.80
N GLU A 540 38.01 2.32 -13.52
CA GLU A 540 37.81 3.05 -12.26
C GLU A 540 37.69 2.08 -11.07
N LEU A 541 36.99 0.96 -11.24
CA LEU A 541 36.91 -0.07 -10.22
C LEU A 541 38.29 -0.69 -9.92
N LYS A 542 39.12 -0.95 -10.95
CA LYS A 542 40.52 -1.38 -10.75
C LYS A 542 41.33 -0.39 -9.90
N LYS A 543 41.22 0.91 -10.18
CA LYS A 543 41.95 1.94 -9.40
C LYS A 543 41.51 1.93 -7.93
N LYS A 544 40.22 1.77 -7.68
CA LYS A 544 39.64 1.74 -6.32
C LYS A 544 40.00 0.46 -5.57
N LEU A 545 40.01 -0.69 -6.23
CA LEU A 545 40.46 -1.97 -5.66
C LEU A 545 41.89 -1.89 -5.11
N VAL A 546 42.79 -1.17 -5.79
CA VAL A 546 44.19 -0.99 -5.32
C VAL A 546 44.28 -0.27 -3.97
N SER A 547 43.30 0.59 -3.65
CA SER A 547 43.24 1.33 -2.37
C SER A 547 42.50 0.59 -1.26
N CYS A 548 41.91 -0.56 -1.54
CA CYS A 548 41.13 -1.31 -0.56
C CYS A 548 42.02 -2.02 0.46
N THR A 549 41.69 -1.85 1.75
CA THR A 549 42.45 -2.43 2.87
C THR A 549 41.77 -3.60 3.54
N THR A 550 40.51 -3.88 3.21
CA THR A 550 39.72 -4.99 3.76
C THR A 550 39.74 -6.18 2.81
N PRO A 551 39.49 -7.42 3.27
CA PRO A 551 39.45 -8.60 2.40
C PRO A 551 38.37 -8.50 1.31
N SER A 552 37.23 -7.91 1.67
CA SER A 552 36.12 -7.60 0.77
C SER A 552 35.91 -6.09 0.68
N CYS A 553 35.77 -5.57 -0.53
CA CYS A 553 35.62 -4.14 -0.80
C CYS A 553 34.20 -3.86 -1.26
N GLU A 554 33.51 -3.02 -0.50
CA GLU A 554 32.21 -2.47 -0.88
C GLU A 554 32.42 -1.15 -1.63
N PHE A 555 31.84 -1.04 -2.81
CA PHE A 555 31.84 0.18 -3.63
C PHE A 555 30.41 0.64 -3.86
N SER A 556 30.19 1.95 -3.93
CA SER A 556 28.88 2.52 -4.28
C SER A 556 28.92 3.12 -5.69
N LEU A 557 27.97 2.69 -6.53
CA LEU A 557 27.57 3.45 -7.70
C LEU A 557 26.54 4.49 -7.28
N ASP A 558 26.88 5.75 -7.52
CA ASP A 558 26.09 6.92 -7.18
C ASP A 558 25.34 7.40 -8.43
N PHE A 559 24.02 7.53 -8.34
CA PHE A 559 23.17 7.97 -9.44
C PHE A 559 22.54 9.33 -9.11
N THR A 560 22.66 10.28 -10.04
CA THR A 560 21.98 11.58 -9.96
C THR A 560 21.33 11.96 -11.28
N ALA A 561 20.30 12.82 -11.26
CA ALA A 561 19.68 13.34 -12.47
C ALA A 561 19.12 14.76 -12.26
N ASN A 562 18.90 15.48 -13.36
CA ASN A 562 18.27 16.82 -13.33
C ASN A 562 16.74 16.72 -13.20
N THR A 563 16.16 15.57 -13.50
CA THR A 563 14.73 15.28 -13.41
C THR A 563 14.47 14.11 -12.47
N ILE A 564 13.34 14.16 -11.77
CA ILE A 564 12.85 13.04 -10.96
C ILE A 564 12.35 11.94 -11.89
N GLY A 565 12.52 10.69 -11.48
CA GLY A 565 11.99 9.54 -12.17
C GLY A 565 12.71 8.25 -11.83
N THR A 566 12.50 7.23 -12.64
CA THR A 566 13.06 5.89 -12.42
C THR A 566 14.02 5.53 -13.54
N ILE A 567 15.21 5.05 -13.19
CA ILE A 567 16.13 4.40 -14.11
C ILE A 567 16.15 2.89 -13.83
N LEU A 568 16.38 2.10 -14.87
CA LEU A 568 16.57 0.66 -14.78
C LEU A 568 18.03 0.35 -15.08
N LEU A 569 18.67 -0.36 -14.16
CA LEU A 569 19.94 -1.02 -14.39
C LEU A 569 19.67 -2.42 -14.94
N SER A 570 20.44 -2.85 -15.93
CA SER A 570 20.32 -4.16 -16.57
C SER A 570 21.69 -4.64 -17.05
N GLN A 571 21.79 -5.88 -17.52
CA GLN A 571 23.01 -6.42 -18.15
C GLN A 571 24.26 -6.25 -17.29
N LEU A 572 24.15 -6.45 -15.97
CA LEU A 572 25.32 -6.46 -15.10
C LEU A 572 26.29 -7.54 -15.60
N ASP A 573 27.56 -7.19 -15.74
CA ASP A 573 28.62 -8.12 -16.09
C ASP A 573 29.89 -7.72 -15.35
N ILE A 574 30.08 -8.27 -14.16
CA ILE A 574 31.32 -8.16 -13.41
C ILE A 574 32.02 -9.51 -13.48
N GLN A 575 33.17 -9.52 -14.15
CA GLN A 575 34.01 -10.69 -14.24
C GLN A 575 35.35 -10.38 -13.59
N TYR A 576 35.70 -11.15 -12.57
CA TYR A 576 37.00 -11.07 -11.93
C TYR A 576 37.56 -12.46 -11.68
N SER A 577 38.83 -12.50 -11.32
CA SER A 577 39.52 -13.74 -11.03
C SER A 577 40.40 -13.58 -9.80
N TYR A 578 40.40 -14.58 -8.92
CA TYR A 578 41.11 -14.50 -7.64
C TYR A 578 41.63 -15.86 -7.19
N TYR A 579 42.51 -15.86 -6.20
CA TYR A 579 43.01 -17.07 -5.57
C TYR A 579 42.33 -17.28 -4.20
N PRO A 580 41.39 -18.22 -4.07
CA PRO A 580 40.73 -18.54 -2.79
C PRO A 580 41.68 -19.36 -1.90
N ILE A 581 42.75 -18.73 -1.41
CA ILE A 581 43.80 -19.45 -0.67
C ILE A 581 43.26 -20.07 0.60
N GLU A 582 42.43 -19.36 1.36
CA GLU A 582 41.83 -19.89 2.60
C GLU A 582 40.93 -21.10 2.35
N GLU A 583 40.08 -21.08 1.30
CA GLU A 583 39.24 -22.22 0.95
C GLU A 583 40.05 -23.43 0.44
N GLN A 584 41.10 -23.18 -0.34
CA GLN A 584 41.99 -24.23 -0.83
C GLN A 584 42.82 -24.84 0.31
N LEU A 585 43.23 -24.00 1.27
CA LEU A 585 43.93 -24.42 2.48
C LEU A 585 43.00 -25.22 3.40
N LEU A 586 41.77 -24.76 3.59
CA LEU A 586 40.73 -25.50 4.30
C LEU A 586 40.53 -26.91 3.71
N THR A 587 40.40 -26.99 2.38
CA THR A 587 40.26 -28.28 1.68
C THR A 587 41.49 -29.16 1.95
N ALA A 588 42.70 -28.59 1.88
CA ALA A 588 43.94 -29.30 2.16
C ALA A 588 44.02 -29.82 3.61
N ILE A 589 43.55 -29.04 4.58
CA ILE A 589 43.47 -29.40 6.00
C ILE A 589 42.52 -30.59 6.20
N LEU A 590 41.31 -30.51 5.62
CA LEU A 590 40.31 -31.56 5.73
C LEU A 590 40.78 -32.87 5.07
N ASP A 591 41.38 -32.78 3.88
CA ASP A 591 41.97 -33.94 3.20
C ASP A 591 43.06 -34.60 4.06
N CYS A 592 43.92 -33.79 4.69
CA CYS A 592 44.98 -34.28 5.56
C CYS A 592 44.41 -34.92 6.85
N TRP A 593 43.34 -34.34 7.40
CA TRP A 593 42.64 -34.90 8.55
C TRP A 593 42.01 -36.26 8.24
N ILE A 594 41.36 -36.39 7.08
CA ILE A 594 40.83 -37.67 6.60
C ILE A 594 41.96 -38.68 6.40
N LEU A 595 43.07 -38.28 5.77
CA LEU A 595 44.24 -39.12 5.55
C LEU A 595 44.85 -39.63 6.88
N SER A 596 44.83 -38.80 7.91
CA SER A 596 45.26 -39.17 9.27
C SER A 596 44.31 -40.12 10.00
N GLY A 597 43.17 -40.50 9.39
CA GLY A 597 42.13 -41.29 10.03
C GLY A 597 41.43 -40.53 11.15
N TYR A 598 41.21 -39.22 10.96
CA TYR A 598 40.59 -38.31 11.95
C TYR A 598 41.39 -38.25 13.26
N GLY A 599 42.69 -38.00 13.15
CA GLY A 599 43.60 -37.87 14.29
C GLY A 599 44.00 -39.18 14.97
N LYS A 600 43.67 -40.34 14.38
CA LYS A 600 43.99 -41.66 14.95
C LYS A 600 45.30 -42.25 14.45
N SER A 601 45.92 -41.64 13.44
CA SER A 601 47.18 -42.16 12.91
C SER A 601 48.31 -41.97 13.92
N THR A 602 49.14 -43.01 14.05
CA THR A 602 50.36 -43.00 14.87
C THR A 602 51.60 -42.56 14.08
N GLN A 603 51.42 -42.13 12.83
CA GLN A 603 52.50 -41.68 11.94
C GLN A 603 52.22 -40.25 11.48
N ASN A 604 53.28 -39.47 11.32
CA ASN A 604 53.18 -38.15 10.69
C ASN A 604 52.83 -38.30 9.21
N HIS A 605 52.04 -37.39 8.66
CA HIS A 605 51.72 -37.36 7.22
C HIS A 605 52.08 -36.01 6.63
N LEU A 606 52.88 -36.02 5.56
CA LEU A 606 53.06 -34.86 4.70
C LEU A 606 51.97 -34.92 3.64
N CYS A 607 50.92 -34.11 3.81
CA CYS A 607 49.69 -34.27 3.04
C CYS A 607 49.75 -33.48 1.74
N LYS A 608 49.92 -32.15 1.83
CA LYS A 608 49.81 -31.25 0.67
C LYS A 608 50.74 -30.06 0.80
N GLU A 609 51.32 -29.67 -0.33
CA GLU A 609 52.05 -28.40 -0.47
C GLU A 609 51.27 -27.52 -1.44
N LEU A 610 50.72 -26.41 -0.92
CA LEU A 610 49.97 -25.42 -1.69
C LEU A 610 50.93 -24.31 -2.13
N VAL A 611 51.20 -24.22 -3.43
CA VAL A 611 52.12 -23.23 -4.01
C VAL A 611 51.36 -21.94 -4.26
N ILE A 612 51.68 -20.91 -3.48
CA ILE A 612 51.09 -19.57 -3.60
C ILE A 612 51.82 -18.78 -4.71
N PRO A 613 51.10 -18.28 -5.74
CA PRO A 613 51.70 -17.48 -6.79
C PRO A 613 52.37 -16.21 -6.24
N GLN A 614 53.48 -15.79 -6.85
CA GLN A 614 54.24 -14.62 -6.38
C GLN A 614 53.47 -13.31 -6.57
N GLU A 615 52.52 -13.30 -7.49
CA GLU A 615 51.60 -12.20 -7.77
C GLU A 615 50.47 -12.06 -6.74
N TYR A 616 50.25 -13.07 -5.88
CA TYR A 616 49.21 -13.02 -4.86
C TYR A 616 49.54 -11.96 -3.79
N ARG A 617 48.53 -11.16 -3.44
CA ARG A 617 48.62 -10.11 -2.42
C ARG A 617 47.69 -10.43 -1.27
N PHE A 618 48.25 -10.49 -0.07
CA PHE A 618 47.49 -10.66 1.17
C PHE A 618 46.88 -9.30 1.55
N ALA A 619 45.54 -9.23 1.55
CA ALA A 619 44.83 -8.09 2.14
C ALA A 619 44.99 -8.10 3.67
N GLU A 620 44.85 -9.29 4.24
CA GLU A 620 45.12 -9.57 5.65
C GLU A 620 45.98 -10.84 5.76
N PRO A 621 46.77 -10.99 6.85
CA PRO A 621 47.44 -12.24 7.15
C PRO A 621 46.41 -13.37 7.32
N ILE A 622 46.66 -14.53 6.73
CA ILE A 622 45.91 -15.75 7.08
C ILE A 622 46.38 -16.16 8.47
N THR A 623 45.44 -16.21 9.41
CA THR A 623 45.69 -16.55 10.81
C THR A 623 45.01 -17.86 11.17
N GLU A 624 45.39 -18.45 12.29
CA GLU A 624 44.68 -19.65 12.78
C GLU A 624 43.21 -19.35 13.03
N LYS A 625 42.92 -18.13 13.50
CA LYS A 625 41.57 -17.64 13.71
C LYS A 625 40.81 -17.53 12.39
N SER A 626 41.37 -16.96 11.32
CA SER A 626 40.64 -16.81 10.05
C SER A 626 40.23 -18.15 9.45
N ILE A 627 41.11 -19.15 9.52
CA ILE A 627 40.78 -20.53 9.09
C ILE A 627 39.75 -21.19 10.03
N SER A 628 39.80 -20.90 11.34
CA SER A 628 38.81 -21.42 12.28
C SER A 628 37.43 -20.76 12.11
N ASP A 629 37.39 -19.48 11.75
CA ASP A 629 36.16 -18.78 11.39
C ASP A 629 35.51 -19.44 10.15
N GLU A 630 36.30 -19.83 9.13
CA GLU A 630 35.82 -20.63 8.00
C GLU A 630 35.27 -22.02 8.41
N PHE A 631 35.87 -22.67 9.42
CA PHE A 631 35.32 -23.92 9.96
C PHE A 631 33.94 -23.70 10.60
N ILE A 632 33.76 -22.60 11.32
CA ILE A 632 32.51 -22.23 11.98
C ILE A 632 31.44 -21.89 10.93
N GLU A 633 31.78 -21.03 9.96
CA GLU A 633 30.87 -20.59 8.91
C GLU A 633 30.34 -21.76 8.08
N ARG A 634 31.19 -22.73 7.76
CA ARG A 634 30.82 -23.95 7.02
C ARG A 634 30.22 -25.04 7.91
N ASN A 635 30.06 -24.80 9.22
CA ASN A 635 29.52 -25.74 10.20
C ASN A 635 30.28 -27.09 10.24
N ILE A 636 31.60 -27.05 10.15
CA ILE A 636 32.48 -28.24 10.13
C ILE A 636 33.33 -28.39 11.39
N CYS A 637 33.07 -27.59 12.44
CA CYS A 637 33.74 -27.72 13.74
C CYS A 637 33.53 -29.09 14.42
N HIS A 638 32.56 -29.88 13.98
CA HIS A 638 32.36 -31.25 14.45
C HIS A 638 33.30 -32.26 13.78
N LEU A 639 33.96 -31.89 12.68
CA LEU A 639 34.92 -32.72 11.96
C LEU A 639 36.35 -32.43 12.42
N ILE A 640 36.70 -31.15 12.54
CA ILE A 640 38.01 -30.68 12.98
C ILE A 640 37.81 -29.55 13.98
N GLU A 641 38.40 -29.71 15.17
CA GLU A 641 38.20 -28.81 16.30
C GLU A 641 39.41 -27.86 16.46
N ASN A 642 39.17 -26.61 16.82
CA ASN A 642 40.14 -25.67 17.36
C ASN A 642 39.54 -24.93 18.58
N VAL A 643 39.88 -25.40 19.78
CA VAL A 643 39.39 -24.84 21.04
C VAL A 643 39.83 -23.38 21.26
N ASP A 644 41.00 -22.99 20.76
CA ASP A 644 41.56 -21.65 20.98
C ASP A 644 40.75 -20.57 20.24
N ASN A 645 40.01 -20.98 19.19
CA ASN A 645 39.18 -20.11 18.37
C ASN A 645 37.69 -20.51 18.40
N ASN A 646 37.22 -21.07 19.52
CA ASN A 646 35.80 -21.43 19.76
C ASN A 646 35.18 -22.44 18.78
N CYS A 647 35.99 -23.30 18.15
CA CYS A 647 35.52 -24.32 17.22
C CYS A 647 35.65 -25.71 17.86
N GLY A 648 34.74 -26.10 18.75
CA GLY A 648 34.79 -27.42 19.42
C GLY A 648 35.50 -27.43 20.77
N HIS A 649 35.98 -28.59 21.21
CA HIS A 649 36.53 -28.84 22.56
C HIS A 649 38.00 -29.28 22.58
N LYS A 650 38.58 -29.56 21.41
CA LYS A 650 39.97 -29.97 21.23
C LYS A 650 40.69 -29.03 20.30
N ASP A 651 42.01 -29.03 20.41
CA ASP A 651 42.90 -28.37 19.46
C ASP A 651 43.44 -29.42 18.47
N ASN A 652 42.81 -29.54 17.31
CA ASN A 652 43.20 -30.45 16.22
C ASN A 652 43.84 -29.72 15.03
N PHE A 653 43.92 -28.40 15.07
CA PHE A 653 44.42 -27.57 13.98
C PHE A 653 45.28 -26.45 14.53
N ARG A 654 46.49 -26.33 14.00
CA ARG A 654 47.44 -25.30 14.39
C ARG A 654 48.09 -24.64 13.18
N LEU A 655 48.17 -23.32 13.21
CA LEU A 655 48.95 -22.54 12.26
C LEU A 655 50.32 -22.21 12.89
N ALA A 656 51.40 -22.73 12.31
CA ALA A 656 52.74 -22.56 12.86
C ALA A 656 53.21 -21.09 12.85
N LYS A 657 52.79 -20.34 11.83
CA LYS A 657 53.02 -18.91 11.67
C LYS A 657 51.94 -18.31 10.79
N GLU A 658 51.54 -17.07 11.07
CA GLU A 658 50.69 -16.28 10.18
C GLU A 658 51.28 -16.23 8.76
N ILE A 659 50.42 -16.43 7.76
CA ILE A 659 50.81 -16.43 6.36
C ILE A 659 50.47 -15.06 5.78
N ASN A 660 51.49 -14.25 5.53
CA ASN A 660 51.37 -12.88 5.04
C ASN A 660 52.32 -12.57 3.88
N THR A 661 52.95 -13.60 3.32
CA THR A 661 53.85 -13.49 2.15
C THR A 661 53.63 -14.66 1.21
N PRO A 662 53.78 -14.48 -0.12
CA PRO A 662 53.53 -15.55 -1.10
C PRO A 662 54.65 -16.59 -1.04
N GLN A 663 54.49 -17.52 -0.12
CA GLN A 663 55.36 -18.68 0.11
C GLN A 663 54.52 -19.95 0.00
N ASN A 664 55.18 -21.08 -0.28
CA ASN A 664 54.49 -22.37 -0.29
C ASN A 664 54.01 -22.69 1.12
N ILE A 665 52.78 -23.17 1.23
CA ILE A 665 52.16 -23.58 2.49
C ILE A 665 52.21 -25.10 2.57
N LEU A 666 52.81 -25.64 3.62
CA LEU A 666 52.85 -27.07 3.86
C LEU A 666 51.77 -27.45 4.88
N VAL A 667 50.94 -28.44 4.52
CA VAL A 667 49.91 -29.02 5.38
C VAL A 667 50.34 -30.43 5.76
N GLU A 668 50.48 -30.67 7.07
CA GLU A 668 50.93 -31.94 7.60
C GLU A 668 50.17 -32.36 8.86
N TYR A 669 50.05 -33.67 9.08
CA TYR A 669 49.56 -34.23 10.32
C TYR A 669 50.72 -34.62 11.23
N LYS A 670 50.67 -34.22 12.49
CA LYS A 670 51.64 -34.54 13.54
C LYS A 670 51.03 -35.54 14.53
N ALA A 671 51.57 -36.75 14.58
CA ALA A 671 51.03 -37.83 15.40
C ALA A 671 51.26 -37.66 16.90
N ASP A 672 52.29 -36.89 17.29
CA ASP A 672 52.63 -36.61 18.69
C ASP A 672 51.65 -35.64 19.35
N SER A 673 51.14 -34.65 18.60
CA SER A 673 50.09 -33.74 19.07
C SER A 673 48.67 -34.10 18.61
N SER A 674 48.53 -35.07 17.68
CA SER A 674 47.26 -35.38 17.01
C SER A 674 46.62 -34.15 16.33
N GLN A 675 47.45 -33.31 15.71
CA GLN A 675 47.04 -32.06 15.07
C GLN A 675 47.41 -32.02 13.59
N ILE A 676 46.62 -31.28 12.82
CA ILE A 676 47.03 -30.74 11.53
C ILE A 676 47.82 -29.47 11.79
N VAL A 677 49.06 -29.42 11.30
CA VAL A 677 49.93 -28.26 11.35
C VAL A 677 50.05 -27.69 9.95
N VAL A 678 49.78 -26.39 9.84
CA VAL A 678 50.00 -25.60 8.62
C VAL A 678 51.22 -24.72 8.84
N SER A 679 52.23 -24.83 7.97
CA SER A 679 53.53 -24.16 8.13
C SER A 679 54.04 -23.48 6.87
#